data_AF-A0A4D6MMR3-F1
#
_entry.id   AF-A0A4D6MMR3-F1
#
_cell.length_a   1.000
_cell.length_b   1.000
_cell.length_c   1.000
_cell.angle_alpha   90.00
_cell.angle_beta   90.00
_cell.angle_gamma   90.00
#
_symmetry.space_group_name_H-M   'P 1'
#
loop_
_entity.id
_entity.type
_entity.pdbx_description
1 polymer ?
#
loop_
_entity_poly.entity_id
_entity_poly.type
_entity_poly.pdbx_seq_one_letter_code
_entity_poly.pdbx_strand_id
1 'polypeptide(L)'
;MGMADAKERYAVVTGANKGIGLETVKGLASNGIKVVLTARDVKRGYQAVEELKKEFGFSGLVLFHQLDVTDPASIASLVEFVKNQFGRLDILVNNAGINGFNTDGMVPSKINWKELPQTCEMAKKCLRTNYYGAKETTEAFLPLLQLSNLPMIVNVSSEAGLLKYISNGWARRVLDDTENLSEELIDEVLREYMKDLKEVISTSHSNAYPLSTQNRWIIDEATGQRAKLVCANWAGHLQPMIPEGLDKRPLKDIVGELVKHKFNCVRLTYAIYMWTRYAHENVSANLASLDVPEVVEGIAKNNPSVLSMTHIQTFHAVVHELGVQNVKVLLDNHVSEPMWCCNDDDENGFFHDRHFNPQEWVHGLTLAAKHFNGNPVVVAMSLRNELHGPRQNLKDWYKYMSQGALAIHEANPNVLVLISGLNYDTELQFLKKKPLNIDLGKKMVFETHLYSWSGIGTLKLREIWTKQPLNRICANNVKAIDHRAGFLTIGKNATPLIFTEFGFNEAGYSVEDNRFLTCLQTYLLGNDMDWGFWAFQGTYYLKKDQVQVEESFGVMDATWHNLRYPNFTDKFQLLQRKNIEPNSKAPIVNILYHPLSGQCVQVNDKNEVELGRCETKTRWVRAENETKIILHGTKKCLTTIGEGLPVIVSDCERNNSSWRSVSLSKLHLATMNQQQEQLCLQKDSNSSTIVTSKCICIKDDSLCLDDPQSQWFQLVQTNV
;
A
#
# COMPACT_ATOMS: atom_id res chain seq x y z
N MET A 1 4.39 -11.73 -77.36
CA MET A 1 3.72 -10.63 -76.62
C MET A 1 4.81 -9.72 -76.06
N GLY A 2 4.69 -8.42 -76.27
CA GLY A 2 5.80 -7.46 -76.32
C GLY A 2 6.58 -7.25 -75.03
N MET A 3 7.89 -7.03 -75.19
CA MET A 3 8.76 -6.29 -74.28
C MET A 3 8.19 -4.88 -74.13
N ALA A 4 7.35 -4.66 -73.11
CA ALA A 4 7.17 -3.34 -72.55
C ALA A 4 8.37 -3.08 -71.61
N ASP A 5 9.08 -2.00 -71.88
CA ASP A 5 10.16 -1.44 -71.07
C ASP A 5 9.78 -1.46 -69.58
N ALA A 6 10.32 -2.42 -68.81
CA ALA A 6 10.01 -2.58 -67.40
C ALA A 6 10.74 -1.46 -66.63
N LYS A 7 10.11 -0.29 -66.53
CA LYS A 7 10.60 0.83 -65.73
C LYS A 7 11.03 0.30 -64.35
N GLU A 8 12.28 0.55 -63.97
CA GLU A 8 12.80 0.20 -62.65
C GLU A 8 11.83 0.65 -61.56
N ARG A 9 11.50 -0.26 -60.63
CA ARG A 9 10.64 0.01 -59.49
C ARG A 9 11.45 0.10 -58.21
N TYR A 10 11.06 1.00 -57.33
CA TYR A 10 11.72 1.29 -56.06
C TYR A 10 10.79 0.98 -54.89
N ALA A 11 11.31 0.25 -53.91
CA ALA A 11 10.59 -0.14 -52.71
C ALA A 11 11.31 0.31 -51.44
N VAL A 12 10.57 0.65 -50.40
CA VAL A 12 11.07 0.85 -49.02
C VAL A 12 10.39 -0.19 -48.14
N VAL A 13 11.17 -0.94 -47.35
CA VAL A 13 10.62 -1.90 -46.37
C VAL A 13 11.09 -1.51 -44.98
N THR A 14 10.15 -1.19 -44.09
CA THR A 14 10.47 -0.75 -42.73
C THR A 14 10.80 -1.94 -41.81
N GLY A 15 11.84 -1.81 -40.97
CA GLY A 15 12.20 -2.84 -39.99
C GLY A 15 12.61 -4.18 -40.61
N ALA A 16 13.40 -4.13 -41.69
CA ALA A 16 13.64 -5.24 -42.60
C ALA A 16 14.98 -5.97 -42.40
N ASN A 17 15.68 -5.75 -41.28
CA ASN A 17 16.93 -6.46 -41.00
C ASN A 17 16.76 -7.90 -40.49
N LYS A 18 15.52 -8.37 -40.29
CA LYS A 18 15.21 -9.74 -39.83
C LYS A 18 13.75 -10.10 -40.11
N GLY A 19 13.42 -11.39 -40.02
CA GLY A 19 12.05 -11.88 -40.03
C GLY A 19 11.29 -11.57 -41.33
N ILE A 20 10.00 -11.26 -41.20
CA ILE A 20 9.09 -11.01 -42.34
C ILE A 20 9.61 -9.90 -43.26
N GLY A 21 10.13 -8.80 -42.70
CA GLY A 21 10.67 -7.70 -43.50
C GLY A 21 11.87 -8.12 -44.34
N LEU A 22 12.76 -8.97 -43.82
CA LEU A 22 13.93 -9.45 -44.55
C LEU A 22 13.52 -10.37 -45.72
N GLU A 23 12.58 -11.29 -45.48
CA GLU A 23 12.03 -12.15 -46.54
C GLU A 23 11.25 -11.34 -47.58
N THR A 24 10.60 -10.25 -47.17
CA THR A 24 9.95 -9.32 -48.10
C THR A 24 10.96 -8.63 -49.00
N VAL A 25 12.08 -8.14 -48.45
CA VAL A 25 13.18 -7.57 -49.26
C VAL A 25 13.70 -8.60 -50.25
N LYS A 26 13.94 -9.84 -49.81
CA LYS A 26 14.39 -10.94 -50.67
C LYS A 26 13.41 -11.22 -51.81
N GLY A 27 12.12 -11.31 -51.52
CA GLY A 27 11.07 -11.53 -52.51
C GLY A 27 11.00 -10.41 -53.56
N LEU A 28 11.02 -9.15 -53.13
CA LEU A 28 11.01 -8.00 -54.03
C LEU A 28 12.28 -7.94 -54.90
N ALA A 29 13.46 -8.11 -54.30
CA ALA A 29 14.74 -8.10 -55.00
C ALA A 29 14.85 -9.25 -56.01
N SER A 30 14.34 -10.44 -55.69
CA SER A 30 14.28 -11.59 -56.62
C SER A 30 13.46 -11.29 -57.88
N ASN A 31 12.52 -10.33 -57.81
CA ASN A 31 11.71 -9.87 -58.92
C ASN A 31 12.31 -8.62 -59.61
N GLY A 32 13.57 -8.28 -59.34
CA GLY A 32 14.29 -7.18 -59.96
C GLY A 32 13.92 -5.78 -59.44
N ILE A 33 13.19 -5.70 -58.33
CA ILE A 33 12.83 -4.42 -57.69
C ILE A 33 14.01 -3.94 -56.85
N LYS A 34 14.34 -2.64 -56.95
CA LYS A 34 15.35 -2.01 -56.10
C LYS A 34 14.74 -1.69 -54.74
N VAL A 35 15.31 -2.22 -53.67
CA VAL A 35 14.74 -2.15 -52.32
C VAL A 35 15.67 -1.40 -51.37
N VAL A 36 15.11 -0.43 -50.65
CA VAL A 36 15.73 0.16 -49.48
C VAL A 36 15.31 -0.66 -48.25
N LEU A 37 16.23 -1.47 -47.76
CA LEU A 37 16.13 -2.19 -46.49
C LEU A 37 16.40 -1.19 -45.36
N THR A 38 15.48 -1.07 -44.41
CA THR A 38 15.69 -0.18 -43.27
C THR A 38 15.76 -0.91 -41.93
N ALA A 39 16.50 -0.32 -40.99
CA ALA A 39 16.65 -0.82 -39.64
C ALA A 39 17.01 0.31 -38.69
N ARG A 40 16.64 0.15 -37.41
CA ARG A 40 17.06 1.09 -36.35
C ARG A 40 18.56 1.01 -36.07
N ASP A 41 19.06 -0.22 -36.00
CA ASP A 41 20.47 -0.52 -35.76
C ASP A 41 21.21 -0.57 -37.09
N VAL A 42 22.08 0.40 -37.30
CA VAL A 42 22.88 0.57 -38.52
C VAL A 42 23.72 -0.67 -38.83
N LYS A 43 24.35 -1.26 -37.81
CA LYS A 43 25.24 -2.41 -37.98
C LYS A 43 24.45 -3.63 -38.46
N ARG A 44 23.31 -3.90 -37.84
CA ARG A 44 22.43 -5.02 -38.24
C ARG A 44 21.82 -4.81 -39.64
N GLY A 45 21.52 -3.56 -39.98
CA GLY A 45 21.03 -3.21 -41.32
C GLY A 45 22.05 -3.52 -42.41
N TYR A 46 23.29 -3.07 -42.26
CA TYR A 46 24.37 -3.39 -43.20
C TYR A 46 24.67 -4.89 -43.26
N GLN A 47 24.67 -5.58 -42.12
CA GLN A 47 24.85 -7.04 -42.10
C GLN A 47 23.80 -7.77 -42.94
N ALA A 48 22.52 -7.41 -42.78
CA ALA A 48 21.44 -8.01 -43.55
C ALA A 48 21.58 -7.77 -45.08
N VAL A 49 22.02 -6.57 -45.48
CA VAL A 49 22.29 -6.27 -46.90
C VAL A 49 23.44 -7.11 -47.45
N GLU A 50 24.54 -7.25 -46.70
CA GLU A 50 25.68 -8.07 -47.13
C GLU A 50 25.36 -9.56 -47.20
N GLU A 51 24.55 -10.07 -46.27
CA GLU A 51 24.03 -11.44 -46.32
C GLU A 51 23.20 -11.68 -47.59
N LEU A 52 22.25 -10.79 -47.89
CA LEU A 52 21.42 -10.88 -49.10
C LEU A 52 22.24 -10.80 -50.39
N LYS A 53 23.26 -9.94 -50.43
CA LYS A 53 24.17 -9.85 -51.59
C LYS A 53 24.97 -11.12 -51.77
N LYS A 54 25.53 -11.67 -50.69
CA LYS A 54 26.40 -12.85 -50.72
C LYS A 54 25.62 -14.11 -51.08
N GLU A 55 24.42 -14.28 -50.52
CA GLU A 55 23.65 -15.51 -50.66
C GLU A 55 22.86 -15.55 -51.98
N PHE A 56 22.29 -14.41 -52.42
CA PHE A 56 21.37 -14.37 -53.56
C PHE A 56 21.86 -13.52 -54.73
N GLY A 57 23.03 -12.88 -54.63
CA GLY A 57 23.60 -12.09 -55.72
C GLY A 57 22.89 -10.74 -55.97
N PHE A 58 22.16 -10.20 -54.99
CA PHE A 58 21.40 -8.94 -55.12
C PHE A 58 22.27 -7.66 -55.10
N SER A 59 23.50 -7.74 -55.60
CA SER A 59 24.41 -6.60 -55.71
C SER A 59 23.78 -5.48 -56.57
N GLY A 60 23.59 -4.31 -55.98
CA GLY A 60 22.96 -3.14 -56.65
C GLY A 60 21.42 -3.13 -56.63
N LEU A 61 20.77 -4.18 -56.11
CA LEU A 61 19.31 -4.23 -55.94
C LEU A 61 18.87 -3.88 -54.52
N VAL A 62 19.70 -4.09 -53.49
CA VAL A 62 19.36 -3.78 -52.10
C VAL A 62 20.30 -2.72 -51.53
N LEU A 63 19.74 -1.61 -51.07
CA LEU A 63 20.44 -0.53 -50.35
C LEU A 63 19.99 -0.52 -48.88
N PHE A 64 20.88 -0.06 -48.00
CA PHE A 64 20.54 0.17 -46.60
C PHE A 64 20.34 1.66 -46.33
N HIS A 65 19.35 1.99 -45.50
CA HIS A 65 19.27 3.29 -44.84
C HIS A 65 18.69 3.13 -43.42
N GLN A 66 19.21 3.91 -42.47
CA GLN A 66 18.72 3.88 -41.09
C GLN A 66 17.29 4.44 -41.02
N LEU A 67 16.43 3.79 -40.23
CA LEU A 67 15.08 4.27 -39.93
C LEU A 67 14.66 3.82 -38.54
N ASP A 68 14.27 4.78 -37.70
CA ASP A 68 13.40 4.55 -36.56
C ASP A 68 12.05 5.22 -36.84
N VAL A 69 11.02 4.41 -37.10
CA VAL A 69 9.67 4.90 -37.41
C VAL A 69 9.05 5.72 -36.28
N THR A 70 9.65 5.76 -35.09
CA THR A 70 9.19 6.60 -33.98
C THR A 70 9.86 7.97 -33.93
N ASP A 71 10.91 8.18 -34.74
CA ASP A 71 11.70 9.41 -34.85
C ASP A 71 11.42 10.12 -36.19
N PRO A 72 10.71 11.26 -36.19
CA PRO A 72 10.41 12.04 -37.38
C PRO A 72 11.64 12.49 -38.18
N ALA A 73 12.78 12.73 -37.50
CA ALA A 73 14.00 13.14 -38.18
C ALA A 73 14.59 12.01 -39.04
N SER A 74 14.53 10.77 -38.55
CA SER A 74 14.96 9.60 -39.31
C SER A 74 14.05 9.32 -40.51
N ILE A 75 12.73 9.54 -40.37
CA ILE A 75 11.77 9.42 -41.47
C ILE A 75 12.09 10.45 -42.57
N ALA A 76 12.26 11.73 -42.19
CA ALA A 76 12.58 12.80 -43.13
C ALA A 76 13.90 12.55 -43.86
N SER A 77 14.93 12.08 -43.14
CA SER A 77 16.22 11.70 -43.72
C SER A 77 16.09 10.59 -44.78
N LEU A 78 15.28 9.56 -44.50
CA LEU A 78 15.02 8.50 -45.45
C LEU A 78 14.25 8.98 -46.69
N VAL A 79 13.24 9.83 -46.51
CA VAL A 79 12.49 10.43 -47.63
C VAL A 79 13.42 11.21 -48.55
N GLU A 80 14.29 12.04 -48.00
CA GLU A 80 15.26 12.83 -48.76
C GLU A 80 16.28 11.93 -49.48
N PHE A 81 16.73 10.85 -48.82
CA PHE A 81 17.57 9.84 -49.46
C PHE A 81 16.88 9.20 -50.68
N VAL A 82 15.64 8.72 -50.54
CA VAL A 82 14.87 8.09 -51.63
C VAL A 82 14.62 9.09 -52.76
N LYS A 83 14.27 10.33 -52.42
CA LYS A 83 14.08 11.42 -53.40
C LYS A 83 15.36 11.68 -54.20
N ASN A 84 16.51 11.77 -53.54
CA ASN A 84 17.78 12.05 -54.21
C ASN A 84 18.30 10.85 -55.02
N GLN A 85 18.07 9.62 -54.56
CA GLN A 85 18.54 8.42 -55.24
C GLN A 85 17.65 8.02 -56.43
N PHE A 86 16.33 8.17 -56.29
CA PHE A 86 15.37 7.58 -57.22
C PHE A 86 14.33 8.56 -57.77
N GLY A 87 14.16 9.73 -57.15
CA GLY A 87 13.19 10.75 -57.55
C GLY A 87 11.72 10.40 -57.31
N ARG A 88 11.40 9.14 -56.98
CA ARG A 88 10.06 8.61 -56.71
C ARG A 88 10.12 7.38 -55.81
N LEU A 89 8.97 6.93 -55.31
CA LEU A 89 8.81 5.64 -54.65
C LEU A 89 7.63 4.87 -55.27
N ASP A 90 7.78 3.57 -55.51
CA ASP A 90 6.69 2.77 -56.10
C ASP A 90 5.99 1.88 -55.06
N ILE A 91 6.72 1.41 -54.05
CA ILE A 91 6.19 0.49 -53.02
C ILE A 91 6.69 0.91 -51.64
N LEU A 92 5.77 1.19 -50.71
CA LEU A 92 6.07 1.33 -49.29
C LEU A 92 5.52 0.11 -48.55
N VAL A 93 6.39 -0.62 -47.86
CA VAL A 93 5.99 -1.72 -46.97
C VAL A 93 6.20 -1.30 -45.52
N ASN A 94 5.09 -1.02 -44.83
CA ASN A 94 5.06 -0.78 -43.39
C ASN A 94 5.10 -2.12 -42.65
N ASN A 95 6.30 -2.56 -42.29
CA ASN A 95 6.55 -3.84 -41.60
C ASN A 95 7.09 -3.66 -40.18
N ALA A 96 7.68 -2.51 -39.83
CA ALA A 96 8.19 -2.27 -38.49
C ALA A 96 7.07 -2.40 -37.44
N GLY A 97 7.26 -3.30 -36.47
CA GLY A 97 6.31 -3.51 -35.38
C GLY A 97 6.95 -4.14 -34.15
N ILE A 98 6.33 -3.93 -33.00
CA ILE A 98 6.70 -4.54 -31.71
C ILE A 98 5.48 -5.13 -31.01
N ASN A 99 5.72 -6.06 -30.09
CA ASN A 99 4.67 -6.52 -29.17
C ASN A 99 4.47 -5.50 -28.05
N GLY A 100 3.23 -5.32 -27.62
CA GLY A 100 2.86 -4.49 -26.47
C GLY A 100 2.91 -5.21 -25.11
N PHE A 101 3.50 -6.40 -25.03
CA PHE A 101 3.52 -7.28 -23.84
C PHE A 101 4.85 -8.04 -23.73
N ASN A 102 5.16 -8.59 -22.55
CA ASN A 102 6.44 -9.29 -22.33
C ASN A 102 6.40 -10.70 -22.93
N THR A 103 7.47 -11.11 -23.60
CA THR A 103 7.59 -12.42 -24.25
C THR A 103 8.79 -13.24 -23.76
N ASP A 104 9.55 -12.74 -22.76
CA ASP A 104 10.71 -13.43 -22.22
C ASP A 104 10.32 -14.82 -21.67
N GLY A 105 10.92 -15.87 -22.25
CA GLY A 105 10.72 -17.26 -21.85
C GLY A 105 9.46 -17.94 -22.39
N MET A 106 8.67 -17.29 -23.24
CA MET A 106 7.39 -17.86 -23.74
C MET A 106 7.52 -18.54 -25.10
N VAL A 107 6.94 -19.75 -25.21
CA VAL A 107 6.79 -20.49 -26.48
C VAL A 107 5.50 -20.00 -27.18
N PRO A 108 5.54 -19.56 -28.45
CA PRO A 108 4.39 -18.96 -29.15
C PRO A 108 3.11 -19.80 -29.12
N SER A 109 3.23 -21.12 -29.11
CA SER A 109 2.09 -22.06 -29.11
C SER A 109 1.43 -22.29 -27.73
N LYS A 110 1.91 -21.65 -26.66
CA LYS A 110 1.40 -21.79 -25.29
C LYS A 110 0.99 -20.47 -24.63
N ILE A 111 0.87 -19.39 -25.41
CA ILE A 111 0.51 -18.07 -24.88
C ILE A 111 -0.96 -18.06 -24.44
N ASN A 112 -1.21 -17.90 -23.15
CA ASN A 112 -2.52 -17.56 -22.63
C ASN A 112 -2.75 -16.05 -22.78
N TRP A 113 -3.46 -15.65 -23.83
CA TRP A 113 -3.74 -14.25 -24.16
C TRP A 113 -4.50 -13.48 -23.08
N LYS A 114 -5.11 -14.16 -22.09
CA LYS A 114 -5.82 -13.54 -20.96
C LYS A 114 -4.92 -13.13 -19.80
N GLU A 115 -3.66 -13.56 -19.77
CA GLU A 115 -2.76 -13.43 -18.61
C GLU A 115 -1.42 -12.77 -18.97
N LEU A 116 -1.38 -12.00 -20.06
CA LEU A 116 -0.15 -11.33 -20.49
C LEU A 116 0.05 -10.02 -19.72
N PRO A 117 1.18 -9.86 -18.99
CA PRO A 117 1.48 -8.60 -18.32
C PRO A 117 1.83 -7.53 -19.36
N GLN A 118 0.93 -6.55 -19.51
CA GLN A 118 1.11 -5.34 -20.31
C GLN A 118 1.16 -4.14 -19.36
N THR A 119 2.18 -3.30 -19.49
CA THR A 119 2.27 -2.04 -18.75
C THR A 119 1.81 -0.87 -19.62
N CYS A 120 1.41 0.26 -18.99
CA CYS A 120 1.09 1.51 -19.70
C CYS A 120 2.23 1.94 -20.63
N GLU A 121 3.49 1.84 -20.20
CA GLU A 121 4.64 2.22 -21.01
C GLU A 121 4.85 1.30 -22.21
N MET A 122 4.59 0.00 -22.05
CA MET A 122 4.66 -0.96 -23.16
C MET A 122 3.55 -0.73 -24.19
N ALA A 123 2.33 -0.43 -23.74
CA ALA A 123 1.21 -0.09 -24.61
C ALA A 123 1.46 1.21 -25.39
N LYS A 124 1.93 2.26 -24.71
CA LYS A 124 2.34 3.53 -25.37
C LYS A 124 3.40 3.30 -26.44
N LYS A 125 4.44 2.53 -26.10
CA LYS A 125 5.52 2.23 -27.05
C LYS A 125 5.01 1.43 -28.25
N CYS A 126 4.11 0.47 -28.03
CA CYS A 126 3.47 -0.32 -29.08
C CYS A 126 2.66 0.57 -30.03
N LEU A 127 1.79 1.44 -29.50
CA LEU A 127 1.00 2.37 -30.31
C LEU A 127 1.89 3.35 -31.09
N ARG A 128 2.95 3.88 -30.44
CA ARG A 128 3.90 4.78 -31.08
C ARG A 128 4.59 4.14 -32.28
N THR A 129 5.01 2.88 -32.18
CA THR A 129 5.67 2.16 -33.28
C THR A 129 4.68 1.67 -34.34
N ASN A 130 3.65 0.92 -33.93
CA ASN A 130 2.84 0.12 -34.85
C ASN A 130 1.75 0.94 -35.56
N TYR A 131 1.25 2.00 -34.92
CA TYR A 131 0.20 2.85 -35.49
C TYR A 131 0.79 4.19 -35.95
N TYR A 132 1.26 5.02 -35.01
CA TYR A 132 1.74 6.37 -35.34
C TYR A 132 2.96 6.34 -36.26
N GLY A 133 3.92 5.44 -36.01
CA GLY A 133 5.10 5.33 -36.86
C GLY A 133 4.79 4.91 -38.31
N ALA A 134 3.85 3.99 -38.50
CA ALA A 134 3.39 3.60 -39.84
C ALA A 134 2.64 4.73 -40.54
N LYS A 135 1.77 5.44 -39.80
CA LYS A 135 1.03 6.62 -40.29
C LYS A 135 1.98 7.72 -40.74
N GLU A 136 2.86 8.19 -39.86
CA GLU A 136 3.81 9.28 -40.12
C GLU A 136 4.79 8.92 -41.25
N THR A 137 5.25 7.67 -41.32
CA THR A 137 6.09 7.20 -42.43
C THR A 137 5.33 7.26 -43.75
N THR A 138 4.07 6.79 -43.75
CA THR A 138 3.23 6.82 -44.96
C THR A 138 3.02 8.23 -45.45
N GLU A 139 2.58 9.13 -44.57
CA GLU A 139 2.36 10.56 -44.87
C GLU A 139 3.60 11.22 -45.46
N ALA A 140 4.78 10.96 -44.88
CA ALA A 140 6.03 11.52 -45.36
C ALA A 140 6.44 11.01 -46.76
N PHE A 141 6.06 9.78 -47.11
CA PHE A 141 6.34 9.19 -48.42
C PHE A 141 5.26 9.45 -49.48
N LEU A 142 4.05 9.90 -49.10
CA LEU A 142 2.96 10.16 -50.04
C LEU A 142 3.38 11.04 -51.24
N PRO A 143 4.14 12.14 -51.08
CA PRO A 143 4.55 12.95 -52.22
C PRO A 143 5.42 12.19 -53.24
N LEU A 144 6.28 11.26 -52.79
CA LEU A 144 7.11 10.45 -53.68
C LEU A 144 6.34 9.29 -54.31
N LEU A 145 5.36 8.74 -53.58
CA LEU A 145 4.45 7.70 -54.09
C LEU A 145 3.55 8.25 -55.20
N GLN A 146 3.06 9.49 -55.07
CA GLN A 146 2.23 10.15 -56.09
C GLN A 146 2.96 10.35 -57.44
N LEU A 147 4.31 10.32 -57.45
CA LEU A 147 5.12 10.36 -58.66
C LEU A 147 5.24 9.00 -59.37
N SER A 148 4.80 7.91 -58.73
CA SER A 148 4.75 6.58 -59.34
C SER A 148 3.53 6.41 -60.23
N ASN A 149 3.69 5.61 -61.30
CA ASN A 149 2.55 5.20 -62.14
C ASN A 149 1.71 4.08 -61.48
N LEU A 150 2.26 3.38 -60.48
CA LEU A 150 1.62 2.26 -59.78
C LEU A 150 2.01 2.27 -58.29
N PRO A 151 1.64 3.32 -57.54
CA PRO A 151 1.98 3.41 -56.12
C PRO A 151 1.27 2.33 -55.32
N MET A 152 2.00 1.72 -54.39
CA MET A 152 1.46 0.70 -53.50
C MET A 152 1.94 0.93 -52.06
N ILE A 153 1.00 0.94 -51.13
CA ILE A 153 1.27 0.89 -49.69
C ILE A 153 0.82 -0.48 -49.18
N VAL A 154 1.74 -1.22 -48.56
CA VAL A 154 1.48 -2.52 -47.96
C VAL A 154 1.67 -2.40 -46.46
N ASN A 155 0.61 -2.61 -45.69
CA ASN A 155 0.67 -2.66 -44.24
C ASN A 155 0.74 -4.12 -43.77
N VAL A 156 1.78 -4.48 -43.03
CA VAL A 156 1.92 -5.80 -42.42
C VAL A 156 1.30 -5.76 -41.02
N SER A 157 0.30 -6.61 -40.78
CA SER A 157 -0.40 -6.71 -39.50
C SER A 157 -0.39 -8.14 -38.96
N SER A 158 -0.84 -8.31 -37.72
CA SER A 158 -0.92 -9.60 -37.02
C SER A 158 -2.34 -10.16 -37.06
N GLU A 159 -2.50 -11.48 -36.98
CA GLU A 159 -3.79 -12.13 -36.75
C GLU A 159 -4.49 -11.62 -35.48
N ALA A 160 -3.72 -11.16 -34.49
CA ALA A 160 -4.25 -10.53 -33.28
C ALA A 160 -5.00 -9.22 -33.54
N GLY A 161 -4.77 -8.57 -34.69
CA GLY A 161 -5.45 -7.34 -35.10
C GLY A 161 -6.85 -7.53 -35.70
N LEU A 162 -7.33 -8.77 -35.83
CA LEU A 162 -8.67 -9.04 -36.36
C LEU A 162 -9.76 -8.53 -35.40
N LEU A 163 -10.78 -7.85 -35.93
CA LEU A 163 -11.88 -7.25 -35.15
C LEU A 163 -12.60 -8.25 -34.22
N LYS A 164 -12.66 -9.53 -34.60
CA LYS A 164 -13.24 -10.62 -33.77
C LYS A 164 -12.54 -10.78 -32.41
N TYR A 165 -11.28 -10.36 -32.28
CA TYR A 165 -10.51 -10.42 -31.04
C TYR A 165 -10.64 -9.16 -30.18
N ILE A 166 -11.24 -8.08 -30.68
CA ILE A 166 -11.52 -6.86 -29.91
C ILE A 166 -12.80 -7.09 -29.10
N SER A 167 -12.71 -7.37 -27.80
CA SER A 167 -13.86 -7.70 -26.94
C SER A 167 -14.80 -6.51 -26.67
N ASN A 168 -14.28 -5.27 -26.71
CA ASN A 168 -15.08 -4.07 -26.47
C ASN A 168 -16.05 -3.84 -27.64
N GLY A 169 -17.35 -3.92 -27.37
CA GLY A 169 -18.39 -3.84 -28.39
C GLY A 169 -18.51 -2.47 -29.06
N TRP A 170 -18.17 -1.38 -28.37
CA TRP A 170 -18.15 -0.04 -28.98
C TRP A 170 -16.97 0.12 -29.93
N ALA A 171 -15.74 -0.15 -29.45
CA ALA A 171 -14.54 -0.04 -30.26
C ALA A 171 -14.63 -0.94 -31.52
N ARG A 172 -15.16 -2.16 -31.37
CA ARG A 172 -15.42 -3.04 -32.50
C ARG A 172 -16.39 -2.42 -33.51
N ARG A 173 -17.52 -1.86 -33.07
CA ARG A 173 -18.48 -1.22 -33.98
C ARG A 173 -17.89 -0.02 -34.71
N VAL A 174 -17.12 0.82 -34.01
CA VAL A 174 -16.45 1.98 -34.63
C VAL A 174 -15.49 1.51 -35.71
N LEU A 175 -14.64 0.51 -35.41
CA LEU A 175 -13.64 0.00 -36.35
C LEU A 175 -14.21 -0.87 -37.49
N ASP A 176 -15.41 -1.44 -37.32
CA ASP A 176 -16.11 -2.24 -38.34
C ASP A 176 -16.93 -1.37 -39.32
N ASP A 177 -17.25 -0.12 -38.94
CA ASP A 177 -17.95 0.84 -39.79
C ASP A 177 -17.00 1.49 -40.81
N THR A 178 -16.59 0.71 -41.81
CA THR A 178 -15.63 1.15 -42.84
C THR A 178 -16.12 2.34 -43.69
N GLU A 179 -17.43 2.61 -43.71
CA GLU A 179 -18.00 3.73 -44.48
C GLU A 179 -17.82 5.08 -43.76
N ASN A 180 -17.87 5.07 -42.43
CA ASN A 180 -17.79 6.29 -41.60
C ASN A 180 -16.47 6.42 -40.81
N LEU A 181 -15.57 5.45 -40.92
CA LEU A 181 -14.31 5.44 -40.17
C LEU A 181 -13.43 6.66 -40.52
N SER A 182 -13.06 7.43 -39.50
CA SER A 182 -12.16 8.60 -39.63
C SER A 182 -10.95 8.46 -38.70
N GLU A 183 -9.91 9.28 -38.95
CA GLU A 183 -8.74 9.31 -38.06
C GLU A 183 -9.10 9.74 -36.65
N GLU A 184 -10.02 10.69 -36.50
CA GLU A 184 -10.49 11.17 -35.19
C GLU A 184 -11.19 10.07 -34.40
N LEU A 185 -11.99 9.22 -35.07
CA LEU A 185 -12.66 8.08 -34.44
C LEU A 185 -11.65 6.99 -34.04
N ILE A 186 -10.64 6.72 -34.87
CA ILE A 186 -9.57 5.79 -34.51
C ILE A 186 -8.78 6.33 -33.31
N ASP A 187 -8.44 7.61 -33.30
CA ASP A 187 -7.74 8.26 -32.19
C ASP A 187 -8.60 8.29 -30.92
N GLU A 188 -9.92 8.42 -31.02
CA GLU A 188 -10.85 8.25 -29.89
C GLU A 188 -10.80 6.84 -29.31
N VAL A 189 -10.86 5.81 -30.15
CA VAL A 189 -10.72 4.41 -29.71
C VAL A 189 -9.38 4.19 -28.99
N LEU A 190 -8.28 4.76 -29.52
CA LEU A 190 -6.96 4.66 -28.89
C LEU A 190 -6.87 5.40 -27.55
N ARG A 191 -7.52 6.58 -27.43
CA ARG A 191 -7.58 7.34 -26.17
C ARG A 191 -8.36 6.60 -25.10
N GLU A 192 -9.55 6.08 -25.43
CA GLU A 192 -10.35 5.28 -24.49
C GLU A 192 -9.61 3.99 -24.11
N TYR A 193 -8.95 3.29 -25.05
CA TYR A 193 -8.09 2.16 -24.71
C TYR A 193 -6.99 2.53 -23.70
N MET A 194 -6.32 3.67 -23.89
CA MET A 194 -5.26 4.12 -22.97
C MET A 194 -5.80 4.56 -21.61
N LYS A 195 -7.05 5.02 -21.55
CA LYS A 195 -7.75 5.35 -20.30
C LYS A 195 -8.16 4.07 -19.57
N ASP A 196 -8.85 3.16 -20.26
CA ASP A 196 -9.24 1.85 -19.75
C ASP A 196 -8.02 1.07 -19.24
N LEU A 197 -6.91 1.07 -19.98
CA LEU A 197 -5.68 0.40 -19.54
C LEU A 197 -5.11 1.00 -18.24
N LYS A 198 -5.19 2.32 -18.05
CA LYS A 198 -4.76 2.96 -16.80
C LYS A 198 -5.67 2.56 -15.64
N GLU A 199 -6.97 2.50 -15.87
CA GLU A 199 -7.97 2.05 -14.89
C GLU A 199 -7.83 0.55 -14.57
N VAL A 200 -7.55 -0.27 -15.58
CA VAL A 200 -7.32 -1.71 -15.41
C VAL A 200 -6.00 -1.97 -14.70
N ILE A 201 -4.94 -1.22 -15.00
CA ILE A 201 -3.64 -1.37 -14.31
C ILE A 201 -3.73 -0.83 -12.87
N SER A 202 -4.48 0.25 -12.63
CA SER A 202 -4.74 0.71 -11.26
C SER A 202 -5.57 -0.29 -10.46
N THR A 203 -6.54 -0.97 -11.09
CA THR A 203 -7.34 -2.03 -10.47
C THR A 203 -6.61 -3.38 -10.38
N SER A 204 -5.68 -3.71 -11.29
CA SER A 204 -4.87 -4.94 -11.26
C SER A 204 -3.65 -4.85 -10.34
N HIS A 205 -3.29 -3.64 -9.90
CA HIS A 205 -2.26 -3.41 -8.87
C HIS A 205 -2.83 -3.06 -7.49
N SER A 206 -4.14 -2.94 -7.32
CA SER A 206 -4.77 -2.84 -6.00
C SER A 206 -5.14 -4.24 -5.49
N ASN A 207 -4.31 -4.82 -4.62
CA ASN A 207 -4.71 -5.99 -3.82
C ASN A 207 -5.66 -5.53 -2.71
N ALA A 208 -6.90 -5.19 -3.06
CA ALA A 208 -7.96 -4.95 -2.09
C ALA A 208 -9.25 -5.62 -2.59
N TYR A 209 -9.42 -6.87 -2.18
CA TYR A 209 -10.64 -7.66 -2.36
C TYR A 209 -11.53 -7.48 -1.11
N PRO A 210 -12.81 -7.87 -1.16
CA PRO A 210 -13.63 -7.89 0.05
C PRO A 210 -12.90 -8.64 1.17
N LEU A 211 -12.73 -7.99 2.32
CA LEU A 211 -12.19 -8.64 3.50
C LEU A 211 -13.32 -9.32 4.25
N SER A 212 -13.00 -10.40 4.94
CA SER A 212 -13.94 -11.19 5.72
C SER A 212 -13.34 -11.50 7.09
N THR A 213 -14.14 -12.08 7.99
CA THR A 213 -13.70 -12.49 9.31
C THR A 213 -13.67 -14.00 9.45
N GLN A 214 -12.62 -14.51 10.08
CA GLN A 214 -12.48 -15.92 10.47
C GLN A 214 -11.92 -15.98 11.88
N ASN A 215 -12.78 -16.31 12.85
CA ASN A 215 -12.41 -16.27 14.27
C ASN A 215 -11.91 -14.85 14.62
N ARG A 216 -10.82 -14.69 15.38
CA ARG A 216 -10.18 -13.39 15.67
C ARG A 216 -9.44 -12.73 14.49
N TRP A 217 -9.43 -13.31 13.30
CA TRP A 217 -8.63 -12.80 12.18
C TRP A 217 -9.46 -12.10 11.11
N ILE A 218 -8.91 -11.00 10.59
CA ILE A 218 -9.31 -10.42 9.32
C ILE A 218 -8.60 -11.20 8.21
N ILE A 219 -9.36 -11.67 7.23
CA ILE A 219 -8.87 -12.48 6.11
C ILE A 219 -9.29 -11.87 4.78
N ASP A 220 -8.51 -12.16 3.75
CA ASP A 220 -8.93 -11.99 2.37
C ASP A 220 -9.99 -13.04 2.02
N GLU A 221 -11.16 -12.62 1.54
CA GLU A 221 -12.30 -13.51 1.34
C GLU A 221 -12.05 -14.57 0.25
N ALA A 222 -11.29 -14.23 -0.78
CA ALA A 222 -11.01 -15.11 -1.92
C ALA A 222 -9.99 -16.20 -1.57
N THR A 223 -8.93 -15.84 -0.84
CA THR A 223 -7.80 -16.73 -0.54
C THR A 223 -7.89 -17.38 0.83
N GLY A 224 -8.68 -16.82 1.74
CA GLY A 224 -8.71 -17.22 3.15
C GLY A 224 -7.42 -16.92 3.92
N GLN A 225 -6.47 -16.20 3.31
CA GLN A 225 -5.24 -15.81 3.98
C GLN A 225 -5.49 -14.62 4.89
N ARG A 226 -4.75 -14.56 5.99
CA ARG A 226 -4.86 -13.40 6.88
C ARG A 226 -4.38 -12.12 6.21
N ALA A 227 -5.21 -11.09 6.30
CA ALA A 227 -4.93 -9.72 5.88
C ALA A 227 -4.57 -8.88 7.10
N LYS A 228 -3.28 -8.62 7.30
CA LYS A 228 -2.79 -7.73 8.37
C LYS A 228 -3.03 -6.28 7.96
N LEU A 229 -3.80 -5.53 8.74
CA LEU A 229 -3.99 -4.09 8.57
C LEU A 229 -2.98 -3.32 9.42
N VAL A 230 -2.23 -2.46 8.73
CA VAL A 230 -1.19 -1.56 9.25
C VAL A 230 -1.57 -0.17 8.77
N CYS A 231 -2.45 0.47 9.52
CA CYS A 231 -3.09 1.71 9.13
C CYS A 231 -2.36 2.94 9.71
N ALA A 232 -2.33 4.02 8.95
CA ALA A 232 -2.11 5.35 9.50
C ALA A 232 -3.45 6.09 9.59
N ASN A 233 -3.71 6.82 10.66
CA ASN A 233 -4.88 7.69 10.72
C ASN A 233 -4.57 8.98 9.94
N TRP A 234 -5.45 9.34 9.00
CA TRP A 234 -5.32 10.57 8.22
C TRP A 234 -6.56 11.43 8.44
N ALA A 235 -6.35 12.58 9.08
CA ALA A 235 -7.41 13.52 9.39
C ALA A 235 -8.00 14.11 8.10
N GLY A 236 -9.33 14.15 8.01
CA GLY A 236 -10.11 14.79 6.95
C GLY A 236 -11.51 15.21 7.40
N HIS A 237 -11.79 15.10 8.71
CA HIS A 237 -13.09 15.36 9.33
C HIS A 237 -13.25 16.78 9.89
N LEU A 238 -12.17 17.58 9.93
CA LEU A 238 -12.20 18.94 10.47
C LEU A 238 -12.98 19.89 9.56
N GLN A 239 -13.12 21.17 9.95
CA GLN A 239 -13.91 22.19 9.24
C GLN A 239 -13.66 22.29 7.73
N PRO A 240 -12.41 22.16 7.22
CA PRO A 240 -12.17 22.13 5.77
C PRO A 240 -12.75 20.91 5.03
N MET A 241 -13.09 19.84 5.75
CA MET A 241 -13.65 18.58 5.23
C MET A 241 -12.89 17.99 4.03
N ILE A 242 -11.56 18.12 4.05
CA ILE A 242 -10.64 17.52 3.09
C ILE A 242 -9.44 16.94 3.86
N PRO A 243 -8.81 15.85 3.38
CA PRO A 243 -7.66 15.26 4.07
C PRO A 243 -6.49 16.25 4.20
N GLU A 244 -5.87 16.28 5.38
CA GLU A 244 -4.80 17.24 5.72
C GLU A 244 -3.57 17.11 4.79
N GLY A 245 -2.85 18.22 4.58
CA GLY A 245 -1.55 18.25 3.89
C GLY A 245 -1.58 18.45 2.37
N LEU A 246 -2.76 18.49 1.73
CA LEU A 246 -2.89 18.82 0.30
C LEU A 246 -2.41 20.25 -0.05
N ASP A 247 -2.22 21.13 0.93
CA ASP A 247 -1.59 22.43 0.74
C ASP A 247 -0.05 22.35 0.77
N LYS A 248 0.52 21.29 1.33
CA LYS A 248 1.97 21.11 1.52
C LYS A 248 2.63 20.38 0.37
N ARG A 249 2.00 19.31 -0.13
CA ARG A 249 2.60 18.39 -1.11
C ARG A 249 1.57 17.86 -2.11
N PRO A 250 2.01 17.45 -3.32
CA PRO A 250 1.15 16.72 -4.25
C PRO A 250 0.59 15.45 -3.60
N LEU A 251 -0.70 15.16 -3.82
CA LEU A 251 -1.41 14.01 -3.23
C LEU A 251 -0.66 12.68 -3.43
N LYS A 252 -0.16 12.45 -4.66
CA LYS A 252 0.64 11.26 -5.00
C LYS A 252 1.86 11.10 -4.10
N ASP A 253 2.53 12.21 -3.78
CA ASP A 253 3.75 12.17 -2.97
C ASP A 253 3.44 11.92 -1.49
N ILE A 254 2.33 12.49 -0.99
CA ILE A 254 1.82 12.21 0.36
C ILE A 254 1.53 10.72 0.53
N VAL A 255 0.80 10.13 -0.41
CA VAL A 255 0.54 8.68 -0.42
C VAL A 255 1.83 7.87 -0.57
N GLY A 256 2.80 8.38 -1.34
CA GLY A 256 4.12 7.77 -1.46
C GLY A 256 4.87 7.65 -0.13
N GLU A 257 4.73 8.62 0.79
CA GLU A 257 5.33 8.53 2.13
C GLU A 257 4.68 7.44 2.99
N LEU A 258 3.35 7.22 2.89
CA LEU A 258 2.67 6.11 3.58
C LEU A 258 3.29 4.76 3.18
N VAL A 259 3.42 4.53 1.87
CA VAL A 259 3.97 3.28 1.31
C VAL A 259 5.45 3.11 1.69
N LYS A 260 6.23 4.19 1.56
CA LYS A 260 7.65 4.21 1.94
C LYS A 260 7.85 3.80 3.40
N HIS A 261 6.97 4.25 4.29
CA HIS A 261 7.00 3.95 5.72
C HIS A 261 6.17 2.73 6.13
N LYS A 262 5.85 1.85 5.16
CA LYS A 262 5.26 0.50 5.36
C LYS A 262 3.83 0.50 5.93
N PHE A 263 3.10 1.59 5.78
CA PHE A 263 1.65 1.54 5.95
C PHE A 263 1.03 0.87 4.73
N ASN A 264 0.05 0.00 4.96
CA ASN A 264 -0.70 -0.69 3.91
C ASN A 264 -2.20 -0.32 3.90
N CYS A 265 -2.57 0.58 4.81
CA CYS A 265 -3.93 1.03 5.05
C CYS A 265 -3.92 2.48 5.54
N VAL A 266 -5.02 3.18 5.33
CA VAL A 266 -5.34 4.46 5.97
C VAL A 266 -6.70 4.36 6.65
N ARG A 267 -6.76 4.75 7.92
CA ARG A 267 -8.02 5.11 8.59
C ARG A 267 -8.32 6.56 8.22
N LEU A 268 -9.18 6.74 7.23
CA LEU A 268 -9.47 8.04 6.63
C LEU A 268 -10.74 8.62 7.27
N THR A 269 -10.55 9.67 8.05
CA THR A 269 -11.60 10.25 8.88
C THR A 269 -12.49 11.21 8.09
N TYR A 270 -13.79 11.22 8.36
CA TYR A 270 -14.75 12.15 7.76
C TYR A 270 -15.87 12.55 8.73
N ALA A 271 -16.54 13.67 8.42
CA ALA A 271 -17.71 14.16 9.16
C ALA A 271 -19.04 13.73 8.49
N ILE A 272 -20.11 13.47 9.27
CA ILE A 272 -21.44 13.16 8.70
C ILE A 272 -21.98 14.31 7.85
N TYR A 273 -21.77 15.56 8.29
CA TYR A 273 -22.28 16.72 7.56
C TYR A 273 -21.65 16.89 6.18
N MET A 274 -20.43 16.37 5.97
CA MET A 274 -19.81 16.32 4.63
C MET A 274 -20.73 15.62 3.61
N TRP A 275 -21.42 14.56 4.03
CA TRP A 275 -22.31 13.76 3.18
C TRP A 275 -23.74 14.29 3.14
N THR A 276 -24.24 14.82 4.26
CA THR A 276 -25.67 15.12 4.44
C THR A 276 -26.02 16.58 4.18
N ARG A 277 -25.07 17.50 4.42
CA ARG A 277 -25.31 18.96 4.33
C ARG A 277 -24.40 19.65 3.33
N TYR A 278 -23.16 19.20 3.18
CA TYR A 278 -22.11 19.85 2.40
C TYR A 278 -21.68 19.07 1.15
N ALA A 279 -22.45 18.06 0.73
CA ALA A 279 -22.10 17.16 -0.38
C ALA A 279 -21.82 17.87 -1.72
N HIS A 280 -22.46 19.02 -1.93
CA HIS A 280 -22.38 19.82 -3.15
C HIS A 280 -21.60 21.13 -2.97
N GLU A 281 -21.02 21.36 -1.77
CA GLU A 281 -20.19 22.53 -1.53
C GLU A 281 -18.81 22.34 -2.12
N ASN A 282 -18.29 23.39 -2.76
CA ASN A 282 -16.95 23.42 -3.33
C ASN A 282 -15.91 23.72 -2.24
N VAL A 283 -14.76 23.06 -2.32
CA VAL A 283 -13.66 23.24 -1.38
C VAL A 283 -13.20 24.70 -1.30
N SER A 284 -13.11 25.40 -2.43
CA SER A 284 -12.74 26.82 -2.46
C SER A 284 -13.71 27.73 -1.71
N ALA A 285 -15.02 27.46 -1.79
CA ALA A 285 -16.04 28.25 -1.09
C ALA A 285 -15.94 28.05 0.43
N ASN A 286 -15.78 26.81 0.85
CA ASN A 286 -15.59 26.46 2.25
C ASN A 286 -14.30 27.10 2.82
N LEU A 287 -13.15 26.93 2.16
CA LEU A 287 -11.89 27.53 2.59
C LEU A 287 -11.93 29.06 2.65
N ALA A 288 -12.64 29.72 1.71
CA ALA A 288 -12.84 31.17 1.77
C ALA A 288 -13.66 31.60 3.00
N SER A 289 -14.65 30.78 3.41
CA SER A 289 -15.44 31.06 4.62
C SER A 289 -14.65 30.88 5.93
N LEU A 290 -13.58 30.09 5.89
CA LEU A 290 -12.70 29.82 7.04
C LEU A 290 -11.55 30.82 7.17
N ASP A 291 -11.40 31.77 6.24
CA ASP A 291 -10.34 32.80 6.23
C ASP A 291 -8.91 32.23 6.34
N VAL A 292 -8.61 31.22 5.50
CA VAL A 292 -7.30 30.53 5.45
C VAL A 292 -6.56 30.72 4.12
N PRO A 293 -6.16 31.96 3.75
CA PRO A 293 -5.57 32.25 2.45
C PRO A 293 -4.27 31.47 2.18
N GLU A 294 -3.43 31.20 3.19
CA GLU A 294 -2.22 30.39 3.01
C GLU A 294 -2.51 28.94 2.62
N VAL A 295 -3.63 28.38 3.08
CA VAL A 295 -4.05 27.02 2.71
C VAL A 295 -4.49 27.00 1.25
N VAL A 296 -5.25 28.00 0.83
CA VAL A 296 -5.70 28.13 -0.56
C VAL A 296 -4.51 28.27 -1.52
N GLU A 297 -3.53 29.10 -1.17
CA GLU A 297 -2.30 29.25 -1.97
C GLU A 297 -1.52 27.93 -2.05
N GLY A 298 -1.35 27.23 -0.93
CA GLY A 298 -0.67 25.94 -0.89
C GLY A 298 -1.38 24.88 -1.75
N ILE A 299 -2.71 24.80 -1.69
CA ILE A 299 -3.49 23.87 -2.52
C ILE A 299 -3.38 24.26 -3.99
N ALA A 300 -3.49 25.56 -4.33
CA ALA A 300 -3.32 26.02 -5.71
C ALA A 300 -1.95 25.63 -6.29
N LYS A 301 -0.91 25.65 -5.46
CA LYS A 301 0.44 25.26 -5.86
C LYS A 301 0.60 23.75 -6.03
N ASN A 302 0.10 22.96 -5.09
CA ASN A 302 0.42 21.53 -5.01
C ASN A 302 -0.66 20.60 -5.61
N ASN A 303 -1.93 20.97 -5.50
CA ASN A 303 -3.09 20.20 -5.94
C ASN A 303 -4.20 21.11 -6.51
N PRO A 304 -3.94 21.88 -7.59
CA PRO A 304 -4.82 22.96 -8.05
C PRO A 304 -6.25 22.53 -8.37
N SER A 305 -6.45 21.30 -8.84
CA SER A 305 -7.78 20.76 -9.17
C SER A 305 -8.70 20.68 -7.95
N VAL A 306 -8.15 20.50 -6.74
CA VAL A 306 -8.92 20.38 -5.50
C VAL A 306 -9.79 21.61 -5.24
N LEU A 307 -9.32 22.82 -5.58
CA LEU A 307 -10.09 24.06 -5.37
C LEU A 307 -11.39 24.12 -6.18
N SER A 308 -11.46 23.37 -7.29
CA SER A 308 -12.65 23.28 -8.14
C SER A 308 -13.56 22.09 -7.81
N MET A 309 -13.12 21.19 -6.93
CA MET A 309 -13.85 19.99 -6.54
C MET A 309 -14.79 20.26 -5.36
N THR A 310 -15.80 19.41 -5.21
CA THR A 310 -16.54 19.29 -3.94
C THR A 310 -15.73 18.54 -2.89
N HIS A 311 -16.15 18.61 -1.62
CA HIS A 311 -15.55 17.80 -0.55
C HIS A 311 -15.58 16.29 -0.88
N ILE A 312 -16.72 15.78 -1.36
CA ILE A 312 -16.87 14.37 -1.74
C ILE A 312 -15.94 13.99 -2.90
N GLN A 313 -15.82 14.86 -3.92
CA GLN A 313 -14.91 14.61 -5.05
C GLN A 313 -13.45 14.59 -4.61
N THR A 314 -13.06 15.49 -3.72
CA THR A 314 -11.70 15.53 -3.15
C THR A 314 -11.42 14.28 -2.33
N PHE A 315 -12.36 13.90 -1.46
CA PHE A 315 -12.26 12.69 -0.64
C PHE A 315 -12.15 11.43 -1.51
N HIS A 316 -12.94 11.33 -2.60
CA HIS A 316 -12.84 10.26 -3.59
C HIS A 316 -11.47 10.24 -4.27
N ALA A 317 -10.94 11.40 -4.70
CA ALA A 317 -9.63 11.48 -5.35
C ALA A 317 -8.50 10.96 -4.44
N VAL A 318 -8.59 11.23 -3.13
CA VAL A 318 -7.66 10.68 -2.13
C VAL A 318 -7.79 9.16 -2.01
N VAL A 319 -9.01 8.63 -1.91
CA VAL A 319 -9.25 7.16 -1.90
C VAL A 319 -8.72 6.50 -3.17
N HIS A 320 -8.91 7.15 -4.33
CA HIS A 320 -8.41 6.66 -5.60
C HIS A 320 -6.87 6.59 -5.63
N GLU A 321 -6.17 7.65 -5.21
CA GLU A 321 -4.70 7.65 -5.18
C GLU A 321 -4.13 6.62 -4.19
N LEU A 322 -4.78 6.46 -3.02
CA LEU A 322 -4.45 5.38 -2.07
C LEU A 322 -4.54 4.01 -2.76
N GLY A 323 -5.61 3.78 -3.55
CA GLY A 323 -5.80 2.59 -4.36
C GLY A 323 -4.71 2.36 -5.42
N VAL A 324 -4.35 3.42 -6.17
CA VAL A 324 -3.28 3.39 -7.18
C VAL A 324 -1.95 2.91 -6.59
N GLN A 325 -1.69 3.24 -5.32
CA GLN A 325 -0.47 2.84 -4.61
C GLN A 325 -0.67 1.65 -3.66
N ASN A 326 -1.77 0.91 -3.83
CA ASN A 326 -2.09 -0.32 -3.08
C ASN A 326 -2.19 -0.13 -1.56
N VAL A 327 -2.71 1.03 -1.14
CA VAL A 327 -3.03 1.36 0.25
C VAL A 327 -4.54 1.24 0.44
N LYS A 328 -4.96 0.37 1.36
CA LYS A 328 -6.37 0.13 1.69
C LYS A 328 -6.98 1.32 2.43
N VAL A 329 -8.29 1.45 2.39
CA VAL A 329 -9.01 2.49 3.12
C VAL A 329 -10.00 1.86 4.11
N LEU A 330 -9.85 2.26 5.36
CA LEU A 330 -10.83 2.12 6.42
C LEU A 330 -11.47 3.50 6.58
N LEU A 331 -12.74 3.64 6.18
CA LEU A 331 -13.47 4.90 6.33
C LEU A 331 -13.91 5.04 7.78
N ASP A 332 -13.68 6.20 8.37
CA ASP A 332 -14.03 6.45 9.77
C ASP A 332 -14.98 7.63 9.90
N ASN A 333 -16.19 7.38 10.39
CA ASN A 333 -17.03 8.49 10.80
C ASN A 333 -16.52 9.07 12.12
N HIS A 334 -15.75 10.13 12.03
CA HIS A 334 -15.08 10.70 13.19
C HIS A 334 -16.01 11.59 14.02
N VAL A 335 -16.74 12.48 13.34
CA VAL A 335 -17.64 13.46 13.94
C VAL A 335 -18.88 13.63 13.08
N SER A 336 -19.88 14.32 13.60
CA SER A 336 -21.08 14.68 12.85
C SER A 336 -20.90 16.07 12.26
N GLU A 337 -20.78 17.07 13.12
CA GLU A 337 -20.30 18.41 12.75
C GLU A 337 -18.79 18.42 12.57
N PRO A 338 -18.26 18.99 11.48
CA PRO A 338 -16.82 19.07 11.24
C PRO A 338 -16.14 19.98 12.28
N MET A 339 -15.27 19.41 13.11
CA MET A 339 -14.58 20.13 14.19
C MET A 339 -13.39 19.32 14.72
N TRP A 340 -12.57 19.94 15.57
CA TRP A 340 -11.62 19.22 16.42
C TRP A 340 -12.35 18.63 17.64
N CYS A 341 -12.24 17.32 17.84
CA CYS A 341 -12.78 16.60 19.01
C CYS A 341 -11.61 16.22 19.97
N CYS A 342 -11.80 15.56 21.11
CA CYS A 342 -13.01 14.96 21.65
C CYS A 342 -13.08 15.35 23.14
N ASN A 343 -13.82 16.42 23.45
CA ASN A 343 -14.02 16.85 24.84
C ASN A 343 -15.38 16.31 25.32
N ASP A 344 -15.51 15.98 26.61
CA ASP A 344 -16.77 15.47 27.20
C ASP A 344 -18.01 16.35 26.94
N ASP A 345 -17.83 17.62 26.59
CA ASP A 345 -18.85 18.64 26.34
C ASP A 345 -18.84 19.20 24.91
N ASP A 346 -18.24 18.52 23.94
CA ASP A 346 -18.14 18.99 22.55
C ASP A 346 -19.47 18.96 21.75
N GLU A 347 -20.57 18.54 22.38
CA GLU A 347 -21.91 18.39 21.80
C GLU A 347 -21.95 17.49 20.54
N ASN A 348 -20.93 16.63 20.37
CA ASN A 348 -20.73 15.67 19.30
C ASN A 348 -20.50 14.24 19.82
N GLY A 349 -20.14 14.06 21.10
CA GLY A 349 -19.66 12.79 21.64
C GLY A 349 -20.65 11.62 21.72
N PHE A 350 -21.96 11.85 21.87
CA PHE A 350 -22.95 10.77 21.97
C PHE A 350 -24.28 11.06 21.26
N PHE A 351 -25.03 9.99 21.01
CA PHE A 351 -26.35 10.08 20.39
C PHE A 351 -27.25 11.10 21.11
N HIS A 352 -27.94 11.93 20.32
CA HIS A 352 -28.81 13.02 20.78
C HIS A 352 -28.10 14.22 21.41
N ASP A 353 -26.77 14.29 21.36
CA ASP A 353 -26.12 15.58 21.49
C ASP A 353 -26.51 16.51 20.33
N ARG A 354 -26.32 17.82 20.54
CA ARG A 354 -26.83 18.87 19.65
C ARG A 354 -26.44 18.64 18.18
N HIS A 355 -25.21 18.17 17.96
CA HIS A 355 -24.68 17.94 16.62
C HIS A 355 -24.70 16.45 16.23
N PHE A 356 -25.20 15.54 17.10
CA PHE A 356 -25.26 14.11 16.83
C PHE A 356 -26.70 13.58 16.82
N ASN A 357 -27.41 13.87 15.72
CA ASN A 357 -28.71 13.28 15.43
C ASN A 357 -28.56 11.84 14.92
N PRO A 358 -29.13 10.81 15.59
CA PRO A 358 -28.93 9.42 15.18
C PRO A 358 -29.51 9.06 13.81
N GLN A 359 -30.61 9.70 13.39
CA GLN A 359 -31.23 9.42 12.09
C GLN A 359 -30.41 10.01 10.95
N GLU A 360 -29.92 11.24 11.12
CA GLU A 360 -29.00 11.87 10.15
C GLU A 360 -27.66 11.12 10.09
N TRP A 361 -27.16 10.64 11.23
CA TRP A 361 -25.96 9.81 11.27
C TRP A 361 -26.13 8.50 10.49
N VAL A 362 -27.20 7.72 10.72
CA VAL A 362 -27.46 6.50 9.93
C VAL A 362 -27.60 6.84 8.44
N HIS A 363 -28.26 7.94 8.09
CA HIS A 363 -28.38 8.39 6.71
C HIS A 363 -27.01 8.72 6.09
N GLY A 364 -26.16 9.47 6.79
CA GLY A 364 -24.82 9.81 6.34
C GLY A 364 -23.90 8.60 6.19
N LEU A 365 -23.95 7.65 7.12
CA LEU A 365 -23.26 6.36 6.99
C LEU A 365 -23.70 5.61 5.73
N THR A 366 -25.02 5.57 5.48
CA THR A 366 -25.59 4.93 4.29
C THR A 366 -25.09 5.59 3.00
N LEU A 367 -25.03 6.93 2.96
CA LEU A 367 -24.52 7.68 1.81
C LEU A 367 -23.04 7.38 1.55
N ALA A 368 -22.21 7.40 2.60
CA ALA A 368 -20.78 7.07 2.50
C ALA A 368 -20.56 5.62 2.01
N ALA A 369 -21.27 4.66 2.62
CA ALA A 369 -21.20 3.24 2.24
C ALA A 369 -21.61 3.03 0.78
N LYS A 370 -22.72 3.65 0.35
CA LYS A 370 -23.22 3.57 -1.02
C LYS A 370 -22.27 4.21 -2.03
N HIS A 371 -21.65 5.34 -1.69
CA HIS A 371 -20.70 6.04 -2.57
C HIS A 371 -19.51 5.16 -2.94
N PHE A 372 -19.01 4.36 -1.99
CA PHE A 372 -17.88 3.45 -2.20
C PHE A 372 -18.28 1.99 -2.41
N ASN A 373 -19.56 1.70 -2.68
CA ASN A 373 -19.99 0.34 -2.99
C ASN A 373 -19.35 -0.13 -4.31
N GLY A 374 -18.73 -1.31 -4.27
CA GLY A 374 -17.96 -1.86 -5.39
C GLY A 374 -16.55 -1.30 -5.54
N ASN A 375 -16.14 -0.34 -4.70
CA ASN A 375 -14.76 0.13 -4.69
C ASN A 375 -13.86 -0.89 -3.95
N PRO A 376 -12.89 -1.52 -4.63
CA PRO A 376 -12.03 -2.55 -4.02
C PRO A 376 -11.15 -2.00 -2.89
N VAL A 377 -10.77 -0.73 -2.97
CA VAL A 377 -9.80 -0.08 -2.07
C VAL A 377 -10.38 0.11 -0.66
N VAL A 378 -11.68 0.40 -0.58
CA VAL A 378 -12.40 0.59 0.69
C VAL A 378 -12.75 -0.78 1.26
N VAL A 379 -12.03 -1.18 2.30
CA VAL A 379 -12.15 -2.53 2.89
C VAL A 379 -12.96 -2.56 4.18
N ALA A 380 -13.16 -1.40 4.80
CA ALA A 380 -13.79 -1.30 6.12
C ALA A 380 -14.44 0.08 6.33
N MET A 381 -15.49 0.11 7.17
CA MET A 381 -16.13 1.32 7.67
C MET A 381 -16.28 1.24 9.19
N SER A 382 -15.72 2.20 9.92
CA SER A 382 -15.99 2.43 11.34
C SER A 382 -17.25 3.26 11.51
N LEU A 383 -18.08 2.85 12.48
CA LEU A 383 -19.38 3.45 12.76
C LEU A 383 -19.27 4.84 13.34
N ARG A 384 -18.43 5.03 14.37
CA ARG A 384 -18.32 6.29 15.10
C ARG A 384 -17.07 6.33 15.96
N ASN A 385 -16.18 7.27 15.71
CA ASN A 385 -15.05 7.55 16.58
C ASN A 385 -15.50 7.95 17.99
N GLU A 386 -14.93 7.27 18.99
CA GLU A 386 -14.89 7.65 20.39
C GLU A 386 -16.24 8.08 20.94
N LEU A 387 -17.23 7.18 21.09
CA LEU A 387 -18.44 7.55 21.84
C LEU A 387 -18.06 7.97 23.27
N HIS A 388 -18.42 9.20 23.67
CA HIS A 388 -17.95 9.82 24.91
C HIS A 388 -18.96 10.82 25.50
N GLY A 389 -18.61 11.45 26.62
CA GLY A 389 -19.47 12.43 27.30
C GLY A 389 -20.52 11.82 28.27
N PRO A 390 -21.25 12.69 28.99
CA PRO A 390 -22.10 12.30 30.12
C PRO A 390 -23.42 11.60 29.75
N ARG A 391 -23.83 11.63 28.47
CA ARG A 391 -25.09 11.02 27.99
C ARG A 391 -24.98 9.52 27.70
N GLN A 392 -23.76 8.99 27.68
CA GLN A 392 -23.49 7.61 27.30
C GLN A 392 -24.34 6.62 28.07
N ASN A 393 -25.01 5.73 27.35
CA ASN A 393 -25.80 4.67 27.94
C ASN A 393 -25.87 3.45 27.02
N LEU A 394 -25.96 2.27 27.62
CA LEU A 394 -25.97 1.01 26.87
C LEU A 394 -27.22 0.85 26.00
N LYS A 395 -28.37 1.40 26.41
CA LYS A 395 -29.63 1.24 25.67
C LYS A 395 -29.51 1.85 24.29
N ASP A 396 -29.03 3.09 24.21
CA ASP A 396 -28.86 3.81 22.96
C ASP A 396 -27.68 3.27 22.16
N TRP A 397 -26.58 2.86 22.82
CA TRP A 397 -25.47 2.18 22.15
C TRP A 397 -25.96 0.92 21.40
N TYR A 398 -26.66 0.00 22.06
CA TYR A 398 -27.17 -1.20 21.39
C TYR A 398 -28.14 -0.86 20.27
N LYS A 399 -28.99 0.14 20.45
CA LYS A 399 -29.99 0.53 19.46
C LYS A 399 -29.32 1.10 18.21
N TYR A 400 -28.53 2.15 18.37
CA TYR A 400 -28.03 2.92 17.24
C TYR A 400 -26.80 2.28 16.59
N MET A 401 -25.90 1.64 17.34
CA MET A 401 -24.79 0.90 16.74
C MET A 401 -25.29 -0.26 15.88
N SER A 402 -26.36 -0.95 16.31
CA SER A 402 -27.02 -1.97 15.48
C SER A 402 -27.62 -1.39 14.20
N GLN A 403 -28.31 -0.25 14.30
CA GLN A 403 -28.92 0.42 13.14
C GLN A 403 -27.87 0.90 12.14
N GLY A 404 -26.81 1.56 12.60
CA GLY A 404 -25.72 2.01 11.73
C GLY A 404 -25.00 0.84 11.07
N ALA A 405 -24.72 -0.24 11.82
CA ALA A 405 -24.03 -1.41 11.29
C ALA A 405 -24.83 -2.10 10.18
N LEU A 406 -26.13 -2.32 10.41
CA LEU A 406 -27.02 -2.92 9.42
C LEU A 406 -27.16 -2.02 8.19
N ALA A 407 -27.27 -0.70 8.37
CA ALA A 407 -27.38 0.25 7.26
C ALA A 407 -26.13 0.27 6.37
N ILE A 408 -24.93 0.24 6.97
CA ILE A 408 -23.67 0.13 6.21
C ILE A 408 -23.64 -1.20 5.44
N HIS A 409 -23.95 -2.31 6.11
CA HIS A 409 -23.89 -3.63 5.50
C HIS A 409 -24.90 -3.81 4.35
N GLU A 410 -26.11 -3.27 4.49
CA GLU A 410 -27.12 -3.25 3.44
C GLU A 410 -26.68 -2.40 2.24
N ALA A 411 -26.10 -1.23 2.50
CA ALA A 411 -25.65 -0.32 1.45
C ALA A 411 -24.37 -0.79 0.73
N ASN A 412 -23.49 -1.49 1.45
CA ASN A 412 -22.22 -2.02 0.96
C ASN A 412 -21.84 -3.32 1.71
N PRO A 413 -22.22 -4.50 1.19
CA PRO A 413 -21.97 -5.77 1.87
C PRO A 413 -20.50 -6.22 1.78
N ASN A 414 -19.67 -5.55 0.97
CA ASN A 414 -18.29 -5.95 0.72
C ASN A 414 -17.32 -5.47 1.83
N VAL A 415 -17.66 -4.41 2.56
CA VAL A 415 -16.81 -3.83 3.60
C VAL A 415 -16.99 -4.53 4.95
N LEU A 416 -15.91 -4.58 5.73
CA LEU A 416 -16.00 -4.84 7.17
C LEU A 416 -16.70 -3.68 7.87
N VAL A 417 -17.48 -3.98 8.90
CA VAL A 417 -18.14 -2.98 9.75
C VAL A 417 -17.46 -3.00 11.11
N LEU A 418 -16.80 -1.89 11.46
CA LEU A 418 -16.08 -1.73 12.72
C LEU A 418 -16.99 -1.10 13.76
N ILE A 419 -17.07 -1.75 14.92
CA ILE A 419 -17.98 -1.42 16.00
C ILE A 419 -17.18 -0.87 17.18
N SER A 420 -17.37 0.42 17.40
CA SER A 420 -16.73 1.27 18.40
C SER A 420 -17.33 1.07 19.79
N GLY A 421 -16.56 1.39 20.83
CA GLY A 421 -16.89 1.14 22.22
C GLY A 421 -17.63 2.31 22.88
N LEU A 422 -17.53 2.35 24.21
CA LEU A 422 -17.86 3.52 25.01
C LEU A 422 -16.58 4.09 25.63
N ASN A 423 -16.69 5.28 26.21
CA ASN A 423 -15.62 5.97 26.92
C ASN A 423 -14.37 6.08 26.05
N TYR A 424 -14.51 6.79 24.92
CA TYR A 424 -13.42 7.02 23.97
C TYR A 424 -12.90 5.72 23.36
N ASP A 425 -13.81 4.80 23.01
CA ASP A 425 -13.51 3.46 22.47
C ASP A 425 -12.57 2.60 23.32
N THR A 426 -12.46 2.91 24.61
CA THR A 426 -11.63 2.13 25.53
C THR A 426 -12.38 0.99 26.19
N GLU A 427 -13.72 0.96 26.12
CA GLU A 427 -14.57 0.02 26.86
C GLU A 427 -15.53 -0.77 25.97
N LEU A 428 -15.33 -2.09 25.96
CA LEU A 428 -16.22 -3.08 25.33
C LEU A 428 -16.62 -4.20 26.31
N GLN A 429 -16.20 -4.14 27.59
CA GLN A 429 -16.40 -5.21 28.57
C GLN A 429 -17.87 -5.49 28.90
N PHE A 430 -18.77 -4.54 28.63
CA PHE A 430 -20.20 -4.75 28.80
C PHE A 430 -20.74 -5.87 27.88
N LEU A 431 -20.05 -6.15 26.77
CA LEU A 431 -20.40 -7.26 25.86
C LEU A 431 -20.23 -8.63 26.50
N LYS A 432 -19.43 -8.76 27.57
CA LYS A 432 -19.34 -10.00 28.37
C LYS A 432 -20.69 -10.38 28.99
N LYS A 433 -21.49 -9.38 29.36
CA LYS A 433 -22.82 -9.59 29.97
C LYS A 433 -23.91 -9.75 28.92
N LYS A 434 -23.83 -9.00 27.82
CA LYS A 434 -24.80 -9.03 26.73
C LYS A 434 -24.04 -8.90 25.40
N PRO A 435 -23.87 -9.98 24.62
CA PRO A 435 -23.27 -9.86 23.29
C PRO A 435 -24.12 -8.99 22.35
N LEU A 436 -23.48 -8.31 21.40
CA LEU A 436 -24.17 -7.65 20.31
C LEU A 436 -24.64 -8.71 19.30
N ASN A 437 -25.96 -8.84 19.12
CA ASN A 437 -26.55 -9.86 18.27
C ASN A 437 -27.19 -9.23 17.03
N ILE A 438 -26.37 -8.99 16.00
CA ILE A 438 -26.78 -8.52 14.68
C ILE A 438 -26.11 -9.41 13.62
N ASP A 439 -26.80 -9.64 12.51
CA ASP A 439 -26.25 -10.44 11.42
C ASP A 439 -25.60 -9.54 10.37
N LEU A 440 -24.27 -9.57 10.33
CA LEU A 440 -23.44 -8.94 9.29
C LEU A 440 -22.66 -10.01 8.50
N GLY A 441 -23.08 -11.28 8.60
CA GLY A 441 -22.29 -12.42 8.15
C GLY A 441 -20.87 -12.41 8.74
N LYS A 442 -19.87 -12.50 7.86
CA LYS A 442 -18.44 -12.48 8.23
C LYS A 442 -17.81 -11.09 8.07
N LYS A 443 -18.52 -10.02 8.47
CA LYS A 443 -18.07 -8.64 8.30
C LYS A 443 -17.90 -7.85 9.60
N MET A 444 -18.31 -8.40 10.75
CA MET A 444 -18.24 -7.72 12.04
C MET A 444 -16.81 -7.71 12.62
N VAL A 445 -16.31 -6.53 12.95
CA VAL A 445 -15.03 -6.31 13.65
C VAL A 445 -15.27 -5.33 14.80
N PHE A 446 -14.61 -5.53 15.94
CA PHE A 446 -14.61 -4.53 17.02
C PHE A 446 -13.35 -3.68 16.94
N GLU A 447 -13.42 -2.44 17.41
CA GLU A 447 -12.28 -1.54 17.48
C GLU A 447 -12.07 -0.97 18.88
N THR A 448 -10.84 -0.58 19.21
CA THR A 448 -10.51 0.02 20.50
C THR A 448 -9.37 1.01 20.40
N HIS A 449 -9.39 2.04 21.24
CA HIS A 449 -8.35 3.07 21.31
C HIS A 449 -7.52 2.94 22.58
N LEU A 450 -6.26 3.36 22.51
CA LEU A 450 -5.39 3.37 23.68
C LEU A 450 -4.28 4.41 23.61
N TYR A 451 -4.20 5.25 24.64
CA TYR A 451 -3.12 6.20 24.89
C TYR A 451 -2.56 6.01 26.31
N SER A 452 -1.46 6.72 26.62
CA SER A 452 -0.79 6.65 27.92
C SER A 452 -1.68 7.08 29.10
N TRP A 453 -2.80 7.75 28.83
CA TRP A 453 -3.84 8.18 29.77
C TRP A 453 -5.14 7.36 29.73
N SER A 454 -5.25 6.33 28.88
CA SER A 454 -6.49 5.57 28.65
C SER A 454 -6.76 4.46 29.69
N GLY A 455 -6.30 4.57 30.94
CA GLY A 455 -6.47 3.53 31.97
C GLY A 455 -7.83 3.53 32.71
N ILE A 456 -7.91 2.80 33.85
CA ILE A 456 -9.05 2.85 34.80
C ILE A 456 -8.56 3.40 36.14
N GLY A 457 -9.35 4.26 36.78
CA GLY A 457 -9.02 4.83 38.09
C GLY A 457 -7.69 5.60 38.03
N THR A 458 -6.75 5.25 38.90
CA THR A 458 -5.41 5.87 38.91
C THR A 458 -4.57 5.52 37.68
N LEU A 459 -4.92 4.47 36.92
CA LEU A 459 -4.22 4.13 35.67
C LEU A 459 -4.49 5.14 34.53
N LYS A 460 -5.45 6.05 34.69
CA LYS A 460 -5.67 7.16 33.74
C LYS A 460 -4.61 8.26 33.84
N LEU A 461 -3.86 8.29 34.94
CA LEU A 461 -2.86 9.33 35.17
C LEU A 461 -1.60 9.01 34.38
N ARG A 462 -1.26 9.84 33.40
CA ARG A 462 -0.05 9.71 32.58
C ARG A 462 1.22 9.56 33.42
N GLU A 463 1.28 10.22 34.57
CA GLU A 463 2.41 10.20 35.50
C GLU A 463 2.70 8.82 36.13
N ILE A 464 1.79 7.83 36.06
CA ILE A 464 2.07 6.49 36.59
C ILE A 464 3.27 5.84 35.89
N TRP A 465 3.50 6.16 34.62
CA TRP A 465 4.58 5.61 33.82
C TRP A 465 5.96 6.05 34.31
N THR A 466 6.03 7.12 35.12
CA THR A 466 7.26 7.63 35.74
C THR A 466 7.31 7.46 37.25
N LYS A 467 6.16 7.41 37.93
CA LYS A 467 6.07 7.36 39.40
C LYS A 467 5.89 5.97 40.01
N GLN A 468 5.69 4.92 39.21
CA GLN A 468 5.49 3.56 39.71
C GLN A 468 6.39 2.54 38.99
N PRO A 469 6.66 1.38 39.60
CA PRO A 469 7.48 0.33 38.99
C PRO A 469 6.94 -0.11 37.63
N LEU A 470 7.76 0.04 36.59
CA LEU A 470 7.31 -0.11 35.20
C LEU A 470 6.81 -1.51 34.87
N ASN A 471 7.41 -2.56 35.44
CA ASN A 471 6.95 -3.95 35.27
C ASN A 471 5.53 -4.15 35.81
N ARG A 472 5.18 -3.52 36.94
CA ARG A 472 3.85 -3.58 37.54
C ARG A 472 2.84 -2.81 36.69
N ILE A 473 3.18 -1.59 36.28
CA ILE A 473 2.32 -0.77 35.42
C ILE A 473 2.05 -1.44 34.09
N CYS A 474 3.07 -2.00 33.44
CA CYS A 474 2.88 -2.70 32.17
C CYS A 474 2.00 -3.94 32.33
N ALA A 475 2.25 -4.77 33.34
CA ALA A 475 1.43 -5.95 33.62
C ALA A 475 -0.05 -5.60 33.91
N ASN A 476 -0.29 -4.52 34.65
CA ASN A 476 -1.65 -4.06 34.95
C ASN A 476 -2.34 -3.49 33.72
N ASN A 477 -1.63 -2.76 32.86
CA ASN A 477 -2.17 -2.27 31.60
C ASN A 477 -2.56 -3.41 30.66
N VAL A 478 -1.70 -4.42 30.48
CA VAL A 478 -2.03 -5.62 29.69
C VAL A 478 -3.31 -6.29 30.20
N LYS A 479 -3.42 -6.52 31.51
CA LYS A 479 -4.63 -7.08 32.12
C LYS A 479 -5.86 -6.21 31.90
N ALA A 480 -5.71 -4.88 31.94
CA ALA A 480 -6.80 -3.95 31.69
C ALA A 480 -7.26 -3.98 30.22
N ILE A 481 -6.34 -4.11 29.26
CA ILE A 481 -6.66 -4.28 27.84
C ILE A 481 -7.47 -5.58 27.65
N ASP A 482 -6.99 -6.71 28.18
CA ASP A 482 -7.70 -7.99 28.09
C ASP A 482 -9.10 -7.92 28.73
N HIS A 483 -9.19 -7.24 29.88
CA HIS A 483 -10.47 -7.06 30.55
C HIS A 483 -11.47 -6.23 29.74
N ARG A 484 -11.01 -5.15 29.07
CA ARG A 484 -11.87 -4.18 28.39
C ARG A 484 -12.25 -4.56 26.97
N ALA A 485 -11.31 -5.11 26.20
CA ALA A 485 -11.52 -5.42 24.78
C ALA A 485 -10.88 -6.74 24.34
N GLY A 486 -9.68 -7.08 24.84
CA GLY A 486 -8.92 -8.24 24.38
C GLY A 486 -9.65 -9.58 24.53
N PHE A 487 -10.58 -9.70 25.49
CA PHE A 487 -11.46 -10.86 25.67
C PHE A 487 -12.27 -11.23 24.41
N LEU A 488 -12.50 -10.28 23.49
CA LEU A 488 -13.20 -10.54 22.24
C LEU A 488 -12.41 -11.46 21.29
N THR A 489 -11.09 -11.53 21.46
CA THR A 489 -10.20 -12.28 20.56
C THR A 489 -9.90 -13.70 21.02
N ILE A 490 -10.50 -14.14 22.13
CA ILE A 490 -10.24 -15.46 22.74
C ILE A 490 -11.50 -16.33 22.81
N GLY A 491 -11.30 -17.65 22.83
CA GLY A 491 -12.38 -18.63 22.98
C GLY A 491 -13.06 -19.02 21.66
N LYS A 492 -14.18 -19.75 21.76
CA LYS A 492 -14.87 -20.34 20.60
C LYS A 492 -15.60 -19.30 19.73
N ASN A 493 -16.02 -18.19 20.33
CA ASN A 493 -16.78 -17.13 19.66
C ASN A 493 -15.91 -15.88 19.44
N ALA A 494 -14.60 -16.07 19.29
CA ALA A 494 -13.69 -14.96 19.12
C ALA A 494 -13.97 -14.22 17.81
N THR A 495 -13.91 -12.89 17.89
CA THR A 495 -14.19 -11.93 16.82
C THR A 495 -12.97 -11.03 16.66
N PRO A 496 -12.65 -10.53 15.45
CA PRO A 496 -11.49 -9.68 15.28
C PRO A 496 -11.62 -8.37 16.08
N LEU A 497 -10.49 -7.95 16.63
CA LEU A 497 -10.32 -6.67 17.33
C LEU A 497 -9.15 -5.93 16.68
N ILE A 498 -9.38 -4.69 16.27
CA ILE A 498 -8.37 -3.79 15.72
C ILE A 498 -8.13 -2.62 16.69
N PHE A 499 -6.87 -2.23 16.87
CA PHE A 499 -6.52 -1.01 17.62
C PHE A 499 -6.49 0.15 16.65
N THR A 500 -7.61 0.83 16.41
CA THR A 500 -7.73 1.87 15.38
C THR A 500 -7.01 3.16 15.72
N GLU A 501 -6.79 3.43 17.02
CA GLU A 501 -5.96 4.54 17.47
C GLU A 501 -5.08 4.17 18.67
N PHE A 502 -3.81 4.50 18.52
CA PHE A 502 -2.85 4.69 19.59
C PHE A 502 -1.73 5.59 19.06
N GLY A 503 -1.02 6.27 19.94
CA GLY A 503 0.05 7.17 19.55
C GLY A 503 0.93 7.59 20.72
N PHE A 504 1.96 8.33 20.39
CA PHE A 504 2.87 8.96 21.34
C PHE A 504 3.33 10.30 20.79
N ASN A 505 3.85 11.18 21.65
CA ASN A 505 4.53 12.38 21.17
C ASN A 505 5.80 11.99 20.39
N GLU A 506 5.73 12.13 19.07
CA GLU A 506 6.72 11.68 18.09
C GLU A 506 7.99 12.55 18.09
N ALA A 507 7.99 13.71 18.76
CA ALA A 507 9.22 14.43 19.05
C ALA A 507 10.14 13.67 20.03
N GLY A 508 9.66 12.58 20.64
CA GLY A 508 10.47 11.57 21.32
C GLY A 508 10.91 11.93 22.74
N TYR A 509 10.58 13.12 23.25
CA TYR A 509 10.99 13.57 24.58
C TYR A 509 10.03 13.16 25.72
N SER A 510 8.81 12.67 25.43
CA SER A 510 7.90 12.22 26.51
C SER A 510 8.29 10.84 27.02
N VAL A 511 8.79 10.80 28.25
CA VAL A 511 9.15 9.55 28.93
C VAL A 511 7.93 8.66 29.15
N GLU A 512 6.79 9.24 29.52
CA GLU A 512 5.54 8.52 29.78
C GLU A 512 5.02 7.83 28.52
N ASP A 513 4.95 8.54 27.40
CA ASP A 513 4.44 7.96 26.16
C ASP A 513 5.41 6.92 25.60
N ASN A 514 6.73 7.14 25.72
CA ASN A 514 7.74 6.17 25.29
C ASN A 514 7.66 4.86 26.09
N ARG A 515 7.44 4.95 27.42
CA ARG A 515 7.26 3.79 28.29
C ARG A 515 5.95 3.07 28.02
N PHE A 516 4.86 3.81 27.84
CA PHE A 516 3.57 3.30 27.43
C PHE A 516 3.66 2.54 26.10
N LEU A 517 4.18 3.19 25.06
CA LEU A 517 4.31 2.63 23.73
C LEU A 517 5.09 1.32 23.77
N THR A 518 6.24 1.31 24.42
CA THR A 518 7.08 0.11 24.51
C THR A 518 6.33 -1.04 25.18
N CYS A 519 5.51 -0.78 26.21
CA CYS A 519 4.65 -1.80 26.81
C CYS A 519 3.53 -2.26 25.85
N LEU A 520 2.79 -1.33 25.24
CA LEU A 520 1.70 -1.64 24.32
C LEU A 520 2.18 -2.46 23.12
N GLN A 521 3.35 -2.13 22.55
CA GLN A 521 3.96 -2.89 21.46
C GLN A 521 4.12 -4.36 21.82
N THR A 522 4.45 -4.71 23.08
CA THR A 522 4.56 -6.12 23.48
C THR A 522 3.22 -6.85 23.44
N TYR A 523 2.12 -6.16 23.76
CA TYR A 523 0.77 -6.71 23.68
C TYR A 523 0.33 -6.90 22.22
N LEU A 524 0.53 -5.87 21.39
CA LEU A 524 0.16 -5.89 19.97
C LEU A 524 0.95 -6.96 19.21
N LEU A 525 2.25 -7.12 19.50
CA LEU A 525 3.09 -8.16 18.90
C LEU A 525 2.75 -9.55 19.41
N GLY A 526 2.60 -9.70 20.73
CA GLY A 526 2.32 -10.99 21.36
C GLY A 526 1.01 -11.62 20.88
N ASN A 527 0.04 -10.77 20.51
CA ASN A 527 -1.24 -11.19 19.95
C ASN A 527 -1.34 -10.99 18.44
N ASP A 528 -0.27 -10.50 17.79
CA ASP A 528 -0.26 -10.08 16.38
C ASP A 528 -1.54 -9.30 15.98
N MET A 529 -1.83 -8.19 16.65
CA MET A 529 -3.06 -7.40 16.45
C MET A 529 -2.99 -6.51 15.21
N ASP A 530 -4.11 -6.33 14.51
CA ASP A 530 -4.28 -5.29 13.49
C ASP A 530 -4.34 -3.91 14.16
N TRP A 531 -3.86 -2.86 13.49
CA TRP A 531 -3.71 -1.56 14.15
C TRP A 531 -3.71 -0.34 13.21
N GLY A 532 -4.05 0.81 13.77
CA GLY A 532 -4.03 2.16 13.20
C GLY A 532 -3.28 3.13 14.12
N PHE A 533 -2.27 3.81 13.59
CA PHE A 533 -1.44 4.74 14.36
C PHE A 533 -1.97 6.16 14.24
N TRP A 534 -2.21 6.84 15.35
CA TRP A 534 -2.61 8.25 15.39
C TRP A 534 -1.37 9.13 15.61
N ALA A 535 -0.96 9.94 14.64
CA ALA A 535 -1.57 10.16 13.31
C ALA A 535 -0.53 10.35 12.20
N PHE A 536 -0.96 10.37 10.94
CA PHE A 536 -0.07 10.55 9.79
C PHE A 536 0.29 12.01 9.55
N GLN A 537 -0.71 12.90 9.60
CA GLN A 537 -0.54 14.31 9.24
C GLN A 537 0.47 15.02 10.14
N GLY A 538 1.28 15.92 9.56
CA GLY A 538 2.23 16.74 10.30
C GLY A 538 1.68 18.10 10.73
N THR A 539 0.63 18.58 10.07
CA THR A 539 -0.08 19.83 10.36
C THR A 539 -1.57 19.69 10.13
N TYR A 540 -2.36 20.58 10.72
CA TYR A 540 -3.76 20.82 10.39
C TYR A 540 -3.91 22.13 9.65
N TYR A 541 -4.76 22.19 8.63
CA TYR A 541 -5.16 23.45 7.99
C TYR A 541 -5.69 24.45 9.03
N LEU A 542 -6.63 23.98 9.84
CA LEU A 542 -7.29 24.74 10.90
C LEU A 542 -7.59 23.78 12.05
N LYS A 543 -7.13 24.11 13.25
CA LYS A 543 -7.45 23.36 14.47
C LYS A 543 -7.92 24.35 15.53
N LYS A 544 -9.22 24.30 15.83
CA LYS A 544 -9.93 25.36 16.56
C LYS A 544 -9.81 26.66 15.76
N ASP A 545 -9.22 27.71 16.33
CA ASP A 545 -9.07 29.02 15.69
C ASP A 545 -7.64 29.28 15.18
N GLN A 546 -6.80 28.24 15.12
CA GLN A 546 -5.40 28.37 14.73
C GLN A 546 -5.15 27.68 13.39
N VAL A 547 -4.48 28.41 12.50
CA VAL A 547 -4.15 27.98 11.14
C VAL A 547 -2.77 27.30 11.13
N GLN A 548 -2.62 26.22 10.38
CA GLN A 548 -1.34 25.52 10.19
C GLN A 548 -0.71 24.96 11.48
N VAL A 549 -1.55 24.44 12.39
CA VAL A 549 -1.11 23.90 13.68
C VAL A 549 -0.36 22.60 13.49
N GLU A 550 0.81 22.49 14.09
CA GLU A 550 1.63 21.28 14.08
C GLU A 550 1.01 20.13 14.89
N GLU A 551 1.06 18.90 14.35
CA GLU A 551 0.64 17.69 15.04
C GLU A 551 1.85 16.98 15.66
N SER A 552 2.00 17.12 16.98
CA SER A 552 3.10 16.52 17.75
C SER A 552 3.05 14.98 17.82
N PHE A 553 1.89 14.37 17.57
CA PHE A 553 1.69 12.92 17.43
C PHE A 553 1.76 12.47 15.95
N GLY A 554 2.08 13.41 15.05
CA GLY A 554 2.15 13.17 13.62
C GLY A 554 3.42 12.43 13.24
N VAL A 555 3.28 11.37 12.44
CA VAL A 555 4.39 10.65 11.81
C VAL A 555 5.20 11.61 10.93
N MET A 556 4.54 12.48 10.19
CA MET A 556 5.19 13.52 9.38
C MET A 556 5.52 14.75 10.23
N ASP A 557 6.64 15.40 9.92
CA ASP A 557 6.97 16.71 10.47
C ASP A 557 6.08 17.83 9.88
N ALA A 558 6.18 19.06 10.41
CA ALA A 558 5.38 20.18 9.93
C ALA A 558 5.62 20.53 8.44
N THR A 559 6.76 20.13 7.88
CA THR A 559 7.09 20.36 6.47
C THR A 559 6.52 19.29 5.55
N TRP A 560 6.07 18.16 6.10
CA TRP A 560 5.66 16.96 5.39
C TRP A 560 6.77 16.30 4.56
N HIS A 561 8.05 16.64 4.78
CA HIS A 561 9.17 16.06 4.03
C HIS A 561 9.93 14.98 4.80
N ASN A 562 9.87 15.00 6.13
CA ASN A 562 10.57 14.04 6.98
C ASN A 562 9.62 13.40 7.99
N LEU A 563 10.07 12.27 8.52
CA LEU A 563 9.49 11.71 9.74
C LEU A 563 9.82 12.59 10.93
N ARG A 564 8.84 12.83 11.79
CA ARG A 564 9.03 13.50 13.08
C ARG A 564 9.88 12.64 14.02
N TYR A 565 9.62 11.34 14.05
CA TYR A 565 10.48 10.35 14.70
C TYR A 565 11.32 9.60 13.65
N PRO A 566 12.60 9.92 13.45
CA PRO A 566 13.42 9.35 12.37
C PRO A 566 13.52 7.82 12.39
N ASN A 567 13.40 7.21 13.58
CA ASN A 567 13.53 5.77 13.78
C ASN A 567 12.18 5.03 13.76
N PHE A 568 11.10 5.65 13.26
CA PHE A 568 9.75 5.05 13.24
C PHE A 568 9.75 3.64 12.63
N THR A 569 10.32 3.49 11.44
CA THR A 569 10.31 2.19 10.73
C THR A 569 11.06 1.11 11.50
N ASP A 570 12.19 1.44 12.13
CA ASP A 570 12.94 0.47 12.96
C ASP A 570 12.17 0.10 14.23
N LYS A 571 11.53 1.09 14.88
CA LYS A 571 10.76 0.88 16.11
C LYS A 571 9.50 0.02 15.89
N PHE A 572 8.89 0.08 14.71
CA PHE A 572 7.66 -0.64 14.37
C PHE A 572 7.84 -1.84 13.43
N GLN A 573 9.07 -2.15 13.04
CA GLN A 573 9.42 -3.17 12.05
C GLN A 573 8.61 -4.48 12.17
N LEU A 574 8.58 -5.07 13.37
CA LEU A 574 7.92 -6.36 13.58
C LEU A 574 6.37 -6.23 13.64
N LEU A 575 5.85 -5.05 13.99
CA LEU A 575 4.42 -4.75 14.03
C LEU A 575 3.83 -4.49 12.65
N GLN A 576 4.63 -3.99 11.71
CA GLN A 576 4.23 -3.66 10.33
C GLN A 576 4.13 -4.88 9.42
N ARG A 577 4.30 -6.10 9.95
CA ARG A 577 4.17 -7.33 9.18
C ARG A 577 3.20 -8.33 9.82
N LYS A 578 2.74 -9.27 9.00
CA LYS A 578 2.00 -10.45 9.45
C LYS A 578 3.00 -11.44 10.07
N ASN A 579 2.81 -11.81 11.34
CA ASN A 579 3.64 -12.81 12.01
C ASN A 579 2.96 -14.19 12.05
N ILE A 580 1.63 -14.22 12.15
CA ILE A 580 0.81 -15.44 12.18
C ILE A 580 -0.09 -15.53 10.95
N GLU A 581 0.04 -16.62 10.19
CA GLU A 581 -0.92 -17.07 9.19
C GLU A 581 -1.73 -18.25 9.77
N PRO A 582 -2.99 -18.06 10.16
CA PRO A 582 -3.79 -19.09 10.86
C PRO A 582 -4.00 -20.36 10.05
N ASN A 583 -4.00 -20.28 8.73
CA ASN A 583 -4.20 -21.44 7.85
C ASN A 583 -2.88 -22.06 7.35
N SER A 584 -1.73 -21.59 7.86
CA SER A 584 -0.40 -22.12 7.49
C SER A 584 -0.13 -23.48 8.13
N LYS A 585 0.54 -24.36 7.38
CA LYS A 585 1.07 -25.65 7.88
C LYS A 585 2.47 -25.54 8.49
N ALA A 586 3.10 -24.37 8.41
CA ALA A 586 4.42 -24.16 8.98
C ALA A 586 4.36 -24.24 10.52
N PRO A 587 5.39 -24.81 11.17
CA PRO A 587 5.44 -24.86 12.62
C PRO A 587 5.51 -23.44 13.20
N ILE A 588 4.81 -23.22 14.32
CA ILE A 588 4.95 -21.98 15.08
C ILE A 588 6.30 -21.98 15.78
N VAL A 589 7.14 -21.02 15.41
CA VAL A 589 8.42 -20.71 16.05
C VAL A 589 8.34 -19.32 16.66
N ASN A 590 9.43 -18.83 17.23
CA ASN A 590 9.48 -17.51 17.85
C ASN A 590 10.58 -16.65 17.26
N ILE A 591 10.39 -15.35 17.39
CA ILE A 591 11.42 -14.33 17.21
C ILE A 591 11.65 -13.71 18.57
N LEU A 592 12.91 -13.60 18.96
CA LEU A 592 13.27 -12.95 20.20
C LEU A 592 13.44 -11.46 19.91
N TYR A 593 12.54 -10.65 20.46
CA TYR A 593 12.33 -9.23 20.16
C TYR A 593 12.70 -8.38 21.37
N HIS A 594 13.33 -7.22 21.14
CA HIS A 594 13.68 -6.25 22.18
C HIS A 594 12.82 -4.99 22.03
N PRO A 595 11.77 -4.81 22.87
CA PRO A 595 10.75 -3.79 22.68
C PRO A 595 11.25 -2.35 22.68
N LEU A 596 12.28 -2.04 23.47
CA LEU A 596 12.80 -0.68 23.54
C LEU A 596 13.39 -0.21 22.21
N SER A 597 14.16 -1.08 21.52
CA SER A 597 14.81 -0.71 20.25
C SER A 597 14.01 -1.05 19.00
N GLY A 598 12.99 -1.91 19.08
CA GLY A 598 12.28 -2.41 17.89
C GLY A 598 13.03 -3.49 17.12
N GLN A 599 14.20 -3.90 17.60
CA GLN A 599 15.10 -4.83 16.93
C GLN A 599 14.91 -6.27 17.43
N CYS A 600 15.42 -7.21 16.66
CA CYS A 600 15.34 -8.64 16.95
C CYS A 600 16.72 -9.25 17.18
N VAL A 601 16.75 -10.28 18.03
CA VAL A 601 17.96 -11.01 18.37
C VAL A 601 18.35 -11.94 17.22
N GLN A 602 19.57 -11.74 16.72
CA GLN A 602 20.22 -12.56 15.71
C GLN A 602 21.50 -13.20 16.27
N VAL A 603 22.04 -14.18 15.55
CA VAL A 603 23.30 -14.86 15.89
C VAL A 603 24.33 -14.50 14.83
N ASN A 604 25.50 -14.00 15.25
CA ASN A 604 26.59 -13.66 14.34
C ASN A 604 27.53 -14.86 14.09
N ASP A 605 28.55 -14.68 13.24
CA ASP A 605 29.48 -15.76 12.86
C ASP A 605 30.30 -16.33 14.03
N LYS A 606 30.41 -15.59 15.15
CA LYS A 606 31.08 -16.03 16.38
C LYS A 606 30.16 -16.83 17.30
N ASN A 607 28.92 -17.09 16.90
CA ASN A 607 27.84 -17.64 17.75
C ASN A 607 27.44 -16.71 18.91
N GLU A 608 27.78 -15.42 18.86
CA GLU A 608 27.30 -14.42 19.82
C GLU A 608 25.94 -13.89 19.36
N VAL A 609 25.11 -13.47 20.32
CA VAL A 609 23.81 -12.89 20.02
C VAL A 609 23.82 -11.38 20.12
N GLU A 610 23.19 -10.74 19.15
CA GLU A 610 23.16 -9.29 19.00
C GLU A 610 21.79 -8.84 18.47
N LEU A 611 21.51 -7.55 18.61
CA LEU A 611 20.32 -6.92 18.04
C LEU A 611 20.57 -6.52 16.59
N GLY A 612 19.63 -6.88 15.73
CA GLY A 612 19.62 -6.49 14.33
C GLY A 612 18.20 -6.40 13.79
N ARG A 613 18.09 -6.35 12.46
CA ARG A 613 16.80 -6.28 11.79
C ARG A 613 15.99 -7.57 11.99
N CYS A 614 14.68 -7.42 12.17
CA CYS A 614 13.74 -8.52 12.28
C CYS A 614 13.44 -9.31 10.99
N GLU A 615 13.92 -8.87 9.80
CA GLU A 615 13.86 -9.69 8.57
C GLU A 615 14.81 -10.90 8.58
N THR A 616 15.71 -11.00 9.56
CA THR A 616 16.67 -12.12 9.65
C THR A 616 15.96 -13.47 9.72
N LYS A 617 16.66 -14.54 9.35
CA LYS A 617 16.15 -15.93 9.43
C LYS A 617 16.27 -16.55 10.82
N THR A 618 16.85 -15.84 11.80
CA THR A 618 17.01 -16.35 13.16
C THR A 618 15.63 -16.59 13.78
N ARG A 619 15.39 -17.82 14.20
CA ARG A 619 14.14 -18.26 14.85
C ARG A 619 14.48 -19.06 16.09
N TRP A 620 13.60 -19.01 17.07
CA TRP A 620 13.80 -19.60 18.38
C TRP A 620 12.63 -20.53 18.72
N VAL A 621 12.92 -21.64 19.38
CA VAL A 621 11.93 -22.58 19.90
C VAL A 621 12.06 -22.62 21.41
N ARG A 622 10.94 -22.47 22.12
CA ARG A 622 10.89 -22.69 23.56
C ARG A 622 10.72 -24.19 23.81
N ALA A 623 11.60 -24.79 24.59
CA ALA A 623 11.46 -26.21 24.95
C ALA A 623 10.18 -26.45 25.78
N GLU A 624 9.66 -27.68 25.76
CA GLU A 624 8.40 -28.05 26.42
C GLU A 624 8.39 -27.79 27.94
N ASN A 625 9.54 -27.89 28.59
CA ASN A 625 9.69 -27.60 30.01
C ASN A 625 9.81 -26.08 30.31
N GLU A 626 9.68 -25.24 29.28
CA GLU A 626 9.86 -23.79 29.29
C GLU A 626 11.18 -23.30 29.88
N THR A 627 12.23 -24.12 29.96
CA THR A 627 13.52 -23.67 30.50
C THR A 627 14.57 -23.38 29.44
N LYS A 628 14.40 -23.84 28.19
CA LYS A 628 15.42 -23.65 27.15
C LYS A 628 14.89 -22.81 25.99
N ILE A 629 15.73 -21.91 25.48
CA ILE A 629 15.50 -21.16 24.23
C ILE A 629 16.47 -21.73 23.20
N ILE A 630 15.94 -22.48 22.25
CA ILE A 630 16.70 -23.25 21.27
C ILE A 630 16.73 -22.47 19.95
N LEU A 631 17.88 -22.37 19.30
CA LEU A 631 17.98 -21.84 17.95
C LEU A 631 17.35 -22.83 16.96
N HIS A 632 16.26 -22.42 16.32
CA HIS A 632 15.47 -23.27 15.44
C HIS A 632 16.31 -23.86 14.30
N GLY A 633 16.06 -25.13 13.97
CA GLY A 633 16.85 -25.88 13.00
C GLY A 633 18.20 -26.39 13.53
N THR A 634 18.53 -26.13 14.81
CA THR A 634 19.76 -26.59 15.45
C THR A 634 19.47 -27.25 16.81
N LYS A 635 20.50 -27.82 17.43
CA LYS A 635 20.48 -28.31 18.82
C LYS A 635 21.14 -27.32 19.81
N LYS A 636 21.40 -26.09 19.38
CA LYS A 636 22.07 -25.06 20.19
C LYS A 636 21.03 -24.26 20.98
N CYS A 637 21.37 -23.91 22.22
CA CYS A 637 20.59 -23.09 23.11
C CYS A 637 21.24 -21.73 23.33
N LEU A 638 20.42 -20.73 23.62
CA LEU A 638 20.86 -19.48 24.21
C LEU A 638 21.56 -19.77 25.55
N THR A 639 22.75 -19.23 25.76
CA THR A 639 23.60 -19.55 26.90
C THR A 639 24.35 -18.32 27.39
N THR A 640 24.34 -18.08 28.70
CA THR A 640 25.23 -17.08 29.33
C THR A 640 26.60 -17.67 29.63
N ILE A 641 27.66 -16.88 29.48
CA ILE A 641 29.02 -17.23 29.92
C ILE A 641 29.46 -16.42 31.16
N GLY A 642 28.63 -15.50 31.65
CA GLY A 642 28.92 -14.68 32.83
C GLY A 642 28.26 -13.30 32.78
N GLU A 643 28.24 -12.61 33.93
CA GLU A 643 27.77 -11.21 34.02
C GLU A 643 28.67 -10.28 33.19
N GLY A 644 28.07 -9.34 32.47
CA GLY A 644 28.74 -8.36 31.61
C GLY A 644 29.31 -8.93 30.30
N LEU A 645 29.22 -10.24 30.09
CA LEU A 645 29.76 -10.89 28.90
C LEU A 645 28.69 -11.12 27.81
N PRO A 646 29.09 -11.19 26.52
CA PRO A 646 28.18 -11.50 25.43
C PRO A 646 27.46 -12.82 25.65
N VAL A 647 26.16 -12.83 25.36
CA VAL A 647 25.36 -14.05 25.34
C VAL A 647 25.65 -14.80 24.03
N ILE A 648 25.72 -16.12 24.10
CA ILE A 648 26.10 -16.97 22.96
C ILE A 648 25.04 -18.05 22.68
N VAL A 649 25.20 -18.76 21.57
CA VAL A 649 24.52 -20.03 21.32
C VAL A 649 25.49 -21.22 21.42
N SER A 650 25.19 -22.16 22.31
CA SER A 650 26.03 -23.35 22.58
C SER A 650 25.20 -24.61 22.77
N ASP A 651 25.83 -25.76 23.04
CA ASP A 651 25.08 -26.98 23.38
C ASP A 651 24.24 -26.81 24.66
N CYS A 652 23.06 -27.41 24.66
CA CYS A 652 21.99 -27.20 25.64
C CYS A 652 22.18 -27.92 27.00
N GLU A 653 23.36 -28.46 27.30
CA GLU A 653 23.56 -29.37 28.45
C GLU A 653 23.91 -28.67 29.77
N ARG A 654 24.16 -27.35 29.73
CA ARG A 654 24.66 -26.61 30.89
C ARG A 654 23.53 -25.85 31.63
N ASN A 655 23.68 -25.68 32.94
CA ASN A 655 22.73 -24.91 33.78
C ASN A 655 22.59 -23.44 33.32
N ASN A 656 23.63 -22.87 32.74
CA ASN A 656 23.65 -21.51 32.19
C ASN A 656 22.87 -21.36 30.86
N SER A 657 22.26 -22.42 30.35
CA SER A 657 21.32 -22.41 29.21
C SER A 657 19.85 -22.46 29.64
N SER A 658 19.57 -22.34 30.96
CA SER A 658 18.22 -22.35 31.52
C SER A 658 17.66 -20.94 31.70
N TRP A 659 16.71 -20.56 30.87
CA TRP A 659 16.06 -19.24 30.84
C TRP A 659 14.61 -19.33 31.30
N ARG A 660 14.14 -18.40 32.12
CA ARG A 660 12.74 -18.27 32.54
C ARG A 660 12.27 -16.82 32.38
N SER A 661 11.00 -16.65 31.98
CA SER A 661 10.35 -15.35 32.07
C SER A 661 10.06 -15.01 33.52
N VAL A 662 10.63 -13.92 34.02
CA VAL A 662 10.44 -13.39 35.38
C VAL A 662 9.85 -11.98 35.34
N SER A 663 9.61 -11.39 36.51
CA SER A 663 8.84 -10.16 36.74
C SER A 663 7.34 -10.27 36.47
N LEU A 664 6.58 -9.28 36.97
CA LEU A 664 5.13 -9.21 36.73
C LEU A 664 4.76 -9.06 35.25
N SER A 665 5.59 -8.35 34.46
CA SER A 665 5.38 -8.16 33.03
C SER A 665 5.79 -9.39 32.20
N LYS A 666 6.54 -10.33 32.79
CA LYS A 666 7.11 -11.50 32.12
C LYS A 666 8.09 -11.18 30.98
N LEU A 667 8.58 -9.94 30.92
CA LEU A 667 9.50 -9.46 29.87
C LEU A 667 10.97 -9.66 30.22
N HIS A 668 11.31 -10.13 31.42
CA HIS A 668 12.70 -10.43 31.77
C HIS A 668 13.00 -11.90 31.49
N LEU A 669 13.95 -12.17 30.61
CA LEU A 669 14.47 -13.53 30.42
C LEU A 669 15.68 -13.71 31.33
N ALA A 670 15.48 -14.47 32.42
CA ALA A 670 16.47 -14.66 33.47
C ALA A 670 17.05 -16.08 33.48
N THR A 671 18.33 -16.17 33.83
CA THR A 671 19.10 -17.40 34.06
C THR A 671 19.82 -17.32 35.41
N MET A 672 20.41 -18.42 35.86
CA MET A 672 21.20 -18.47 37.08
C MET A 672 22.68 -18.59 36.73
N ASN A 673 23.53 -17.78 37.35
CA ASN A 673 24.99 -17.97 37.27
C ASN A 673 25.45 -19.12 38.20
N GLN A 674 26.75 -19.42 38.18
CA GLN A 674 27.33 -20.48 39.01
C GLN A 674 27.23 -20.17 40.53
N GLN A 675 27.14 -18.88 40.88
CA GLN A 675 26.98 -18.35 42.23
C GLN A 675 25.51 -18.25 42.67
N GLN A 676 24.56 -18.79 41.89
CA GLN A 676 23.11 -18.74 42.12
C GLN A 676 22.50 -17.33 42.14
N GLU A 677 23.15 -16.34 41.53
CA GLU A 677 22.56 -15.02 41.27
C GLU A 677 21.74 -15.05 39.97
N GLN A 678 20.62 -14.32 39.96
CA GLN A 678 19.78 -14.17 38.77
C GLN A 678 20.34 -13.10 37.84
N LEU A 679 20.65 -13.52 36.61
CA LEU A 679 21.06 -12.64 35.52
C LEU A 679 19.97 -12.58 34.46
N CYS A 680 19.68 -11.40 33.96
CA CYS A 680 18.73 -11.14 32.89
C CYS A 680 19.47 -10.80 31.60
N LEU A 681 18.86 -11.12 30.46
CA LEU A 681 19.30 -10.54 29.19
C LEU A 681 19.25 -9.02 29.29
N GLN A 682 20.25 -8.36 28.74
CA GLN A 682 20.34 -6.90 28.69
C GLN A 682 20.92 -6.47 27.36
N LYS A 683 20.28 -5.49 26.71
CA LYS A 683 20.90 -4.76 25.61
C LYS A 683 22.07 -3.91 26.16
N ASP A 684 23.26 -4.09 25.62
CA ASP A 684 24.40 -3.23 25.93
C ASP A 684 24.12 -1.77 25.53
N SER A 685 24.56 -0.81 26.37
CA SER A 685 24.24 0.61 26.14
C SER A 685 24.97 1.17 24.93
N ASN A 686 26.15 0.63 24.59
CA ASN A 686 27.06 1.21 23.61
C ASN A 686 27.16 0.39 22.31
N SER A 687 26.50 -0.76 22.23
CA SER A 687 26.56 -1.65 21.07
C SER A 687 25.23 -2.36 20.80
N SER A 688 25.20 -3.14 19.72
CA SER A 688 24.12 -4.09 19.42
C SER A 688 24.24 -5.38 20.23
N THR A 689 25.33 -5.58 20.98
CA THR A 689 25.60 -6.81 21.74
C THR A 689 24.54 -7.00 22.83
N ILE A 690 24.15 -8.25 23.05
CA ILE A 690 23.32 -8.61 24.19
C ILE A 690 24.21 -9.31 25.20
N VAL A 691 24.17 -8.80 26.42
CA VAL A 691 24.93 -9.32 27.55
C VAL A 691 23.97 -9.87 28.60
N THR A 692 24.51 -10.53 29.62
CA THR A 692 23.77 -10.79 30.86
C THR A 692 24.17 -9.83 31.96
N SER A 693 23.20 -9.32 32.71
CA SER A 693 23.41 -8.40 33.84
C SER A 693 22.50 -8.78 35.00
N LYS A 694 22.79 -8.30 36.21
CA LYS A 694 21.88 -8.48 37.35
C LYS A 694 20.48 -7.98 36.99
N CYS A 695 19.48 -8.81 37.25
CA CYS A 695 18.10 -8.47 36.98
C CYS A 695 17.64 -7.29 37.85
N ILE A 696 17.03 -6.26 37.25
CA ILE A 696 16.49 -5.10 37.96
C ILE A 696 14.96 -5.14 38.01
N CYS A 697 14.37 -4.66 39.11
CA CYS A 697 12.92 -4.54 39.31
C CYS A 697 12.07 -5.80 38.98
N ILE A 698 12.63 -7.00 39.18
CA ILE A 698 11.93 -8.26 38.90
C ILE A 698 10.99 -8.72 40.02
N LYS A 699 11.19 -8.23 41.25
CA LYS A 699 10.27 -8.47 42.37
C LYS A 699 9.15 -7.44 42.35
N ASP A 700 8.01 -7.77 42.95
CA ASP A 700 6.91 -6.84 43.12
C ASP A 700 7.19 -5.85 44.27
N ASP A 701 8.21 -5.03 44.09
CA ASP A 701 8.65 -4.00 45.03
C ASP A 701 8.16 -2.62 44.57
N SER A 702 7.32 -1.98 45.38
CA SER A 702 6.77 -0.66 45.09
C SER A 702 7.83 0.45 45.00
N LEU A 703 9.04 0.22 45.51
CA LEU A 703 10.12 1.21 45.55
C LEU A 703 11.09 1.10 44.36
N CYS A 704 11.00 0.06 43.53
CA CYS A 704 11.92 -0.12 42.41
C CYS A 704 11.52 0.76 41.22
N LEU A 705 12.16 1.92 41.10
CA LEU A 705 11.93 2.92 40.06
C LEU A 705 12.98 2.89 38.94
N ASP A 706 13.95 1.97 39.00
CA ASP A 706 14.90 1.75 37.90
C ASP A 706 14.16 1.37 36.62
N ASP A 707 14.70 1.76 35.46
CA ASP A 707 14.08 1.49 34.17
C ASP A 707 14.49 0.10 33.63
N PRO A 708 13.59 -0.89 33.62
CA PRO A 708 13.92 -2.24 33.18
C PRO A 708 13.91 -2.44 31.67
N GLN A 709 13.60 -1.42 30.85
CA GLN A 709 13.32 -1.63 29.43
C GLN A 709 14.50 -2.18 28.62
N SER A 710 15.74 -1.93 29.04
CA SER A 710 16.94 -2.53 28.43
C SER A 710 17.07 -4.04 28.70
N GLN A 711 16.34 -4.56 29.69
CA GLN A 711 16.26 -5.98 30.05
C GLN A 711 14.97 -6.65 29.55
N TRP A 712 14.13 -5.91 28.82
CA TRP A 712 12.89 -6.46 28.26
C TRP A 712 13.15 -7.20 26.95
N PHE A 713 12.80 -8.48 26.92
CA PHE A 713 12.85 -9.33 25.75
C PHE A 713 11.58 -10.19 25.68
N GLN A 714 11.01 -10.29 24.49
CA GLN A 714 9.79 -11.04 24.23
C GLN A 714 10.02 -12.10 23.16
N LEU A 715 9.51 -13.31 23.39
CA LEU A 715 9.38 -14.32 22.34
C LEU A 715 8.05 -14.06 21.61
N VAL A 716 8.14 -13.55 20.38
CA VAL A 716 7.00 -13.27 19.51
C VAL A 716 6.78 -14.46 18.58
N GLN A 717 5.59 -15.06 18.63
CA GLN A 717 5.26 -16.21 17.81
C GLN A 717 5.17 -15.85 16.32
N THR A 718 5.63 -16.76 15.45
CA THR A 718 5.52 -16.61 14.01
C THR A 718 5.51 -17.96 13.28
N ASN A 719 4.77 -18.04 12.17
CA ASN A 719 4.74 -19.19 11.26
C ASN A 719 4.72 -18.75 9.77
N VAL A 720 5.24 -17.54 9.52
CA VAL A 720 5.32 -16.88 8.21
C VAL A 720 6.77 -16.76 7.77
#